data_AF-A0A6C0KRI7-F1
#
_entry.id   AF-A0A6C0KRI7-F1
#
_cell.length_a   1.000
_cell.length_b   1.000
_cell.length_c   1.000
_cell.angle_alpha   90.00
_cell.angle_beta   90.00
_cell.angle_gamma   90.00
#
_symmetry.space_group_name_H-M   'P 1'
#
loop_
_entity.id
_entity.type
_entity.pdbx_description
1 polymer ?
#
loop_
_entity_poly.entity_id
_entity_poly.type
_entity_poly.pdbx_seq_one_letter_code
_entity_poly.pdbx_strand_id
1 'polypeptide(L)'
;MFFINNIANYYLQMTANIEDYLVNKNAIGPNDLNNIDLSTLDIKKCKIIFENLLAWLAANPDYLTMANSQELYKQFERVFNKETRLSKIVNIKKSILLNVFNNLVTVSDFDPALRPHFDLLKLLLRKKPMRNISGITSITLLTAPFPDGQKFSCKHNCYYCPNEPAHEGNNWQAQPRSYLYYEPAVLRANQQKFKAIGQMLSRLDTYFNNGHVIDKLEIIIEGGTYTEYPVGYLERFHRDIFYVANIYFDLRKLYINYDTCVNDKLDISLLEAVRCPLSIEEEIKINKTARVHIIGICIETRPDALDDEWLWRFRRWGVTRIQLGAQHVDNAILKKINRGHSVEQLLDALRYLKDNCFKVDIHIMPDLPGANVEIDKAMFDYVYSVVCPDQMKVYPCQTVPWTVIQKWHAEGTYVPYFDKDPKLLIEVVRYAMETCPNWIRLPRVIRDIPCGVYVEGGNNIGNMRQIIDAMLQGDGVCSKDIRAREIGRNASYYNKAGAYNCYKYRGNCGDDYFIAYESVDKKALFGFIRLRIVDQKNNKIIFDILRGRGLIRELHVYGDTIAVNSIAKSGCQHSGIGTGLLNYAEIVAMENGLCGIVVISGEGVKAYYEKKGYKEVNTFMVKDFWFWQVMFYYLIAKIRYYCGLYIILVLFLVLVLVVGH
;
A
#
# COMPACT_ATOMS: atom_id res chain seq x y z
N MET A 1 15.16 32.28 -36.34
CA MET A 1 16.14 32.53 -35.25
C MET A 1 15.57 33.25 -34.03
N PHE A 2 14.23 33.36 -33.88
CA PHE A 2 13.56 33.92 -32.69
C PHE A 2 12.72 32.89 -31.92
N PHE A 3 12.81 31.60 -32.27
CA PHE A 3 12.02 30.51 -31.70
C PHE A 3 12.84 29.46 -30.92
N ILE A 4 14.16 29.66 -30.80
CA ILE A 4 15.07 28.70 -30.12
C ILE A 4 15.43 29.16 -28.70
N ASN A 5 15.28 30.46 -28.36
CA ASN A 5 15.65 30.98 -27.04
C ASN A 5 14.57 30.86 -25.94
N ASN A 6 13.31 30.50 -26.28
CA ASN A 6 12.24 30.39 -25.28
C ASN A 6 12.03 28.96 -24.73
N ILE A 7 12.71 27.95 -25.27
CA ILE A 7 12.68 26.59 -24.70
C ILE A 7 13.77 26.43 -23.63
N ALA A 8 14.85 27.21 -23.69
CA ALA A 8 15.94 27.16 -22.71
C ALA A 8 15.59 27.77 -21.34
N ASN A 9 14.64 28.72 -21.26
CA ASN A 9 14.26 29.37 -20.00
C ASN A 9 13.15 28.66 -19.20
N TYR A 10 12.47 27.66 -19.79
CA TYR A 10 11.47 26.86 -19.07
C TYR A 10 12.08 25.60 -18.40
N TYR A 11 13.31 25.22 -18.78
CA TYR A 11 14.05 24.10 -18.19
C TYR A 11 14.84 24.46 -16.92
N LEU A 12 14.83 25.74 -16.49
CA LEU A 12 15.67 26.26 -15.40
C LEU A 12 14.96 26.50 -14.06
N GLN A 13 13.72 26.01 -13.88
CA GLN A 13 12.98 26.14 -12.61
C GLN A 13 12.50 24.82 -11.97
N MET A 14 13.11 23.69 -12.34
CA MET A 14 12.99 22.42 -11.60
C MET A 14 14.35 21.79 -11.29
N THR A 15 15.32 22.60 -10.89
CA THR A 15 16.54 22.10 -10.25
C THR A 15 16.20 21.67 -8.82
N ALA A 16 15.69 20.44 -8.67
CA ALA A 16 16.02 19.67 -7.49
C ALA A 16 17.54 19.57 -7.49
N ASN A 17 18.20 20.37 -6.66
CA ASN A 17 19.64 20.52 -6.67
C ASN A 17 20.27 19.13 -6.49
N ILE A 18 20.96 18.63 -7.51
CA ILE A 18 21.68 17.34 -7.46
C ILE A 18 22.72 17.35 -6.33
N GLU A 19 23.17 18.54 -5.92
CA GLU A 19 24.04 18.74 -4.75
C GLU A 19 23.35 18.37 -3.44
N ASP A 20 22.03 18.57 -3.28
CA ASP A 20 21.29 18.12 -2.07
C ASP A 20 21.16 16.59 -2.00
N TYR A 21 21.21 15.91 -3.15
CA TYR A 21 21.26 14.45 -3.24
C TYR A 21 22.67 13.91 -2.94
N LEU A 22 23.72 14.61 -3.38
CA LEU A 22 25.11 14.23 -3.13
C LEU A 22 25.56 14.52 -1.68
N VAL A 23 25.09 15.61 -1.07
CA VAL A 23 25.40 15.95 0.34
C VAL A 23 24.73 14.97 1.33
N ASN A 24 23.59 14.37 0.98
CA ASN A 24 22.96 13.33 1.79
C ASN A 24 23.53 11.91 1.59
N LYS A 25 24.50 11.72 0.69
CA LYS A 25 25.08 10.41 0.37
C LYS A 25 26.03 9.88 1.45
N ASN A 26 26.51 10.74 2.34
CA ASN A 26 27.48 10.39 3.39
C ASN A 26 26.90 10.28 4.81
N ALA A 27 25.58 10.30 4.98
CA ALA A 27 24.96 10.03 6.29
C ALA A 27 24.73 8.52 6.49
N ILE A 28 25.80 7.72 6.42
CA ILE A 28 25.83 6.34 6.90
C ILE A 28 26.69 6.32 8.16
N GLY A 29 26.04 6.29 9.32
CA GLY A 29 26.67 6.20 10.63
C GLY A 29 25.62 6.21 11.76
N PRO A 30 25.85 5.48 12.87
CA PRO A 30 24.84 5.13 13.86
C PRO A 30 24.58 6.32 14.78
N ASN A 31 23.51 7.05 14.52
CA ASN A 31 22.80 7.77 15.56
C ASN A 31 21.33 7.75 15.16
N ASP A 32 20.53 7.05 15.95
CA ASP A 32 19.09 7.02 15.81
C ASP A 32 18.59 8.46 16.01
N LEU A 33 18.41 9.19 14.90
CA LEU A 33 17.93 10.59 14.88
C LEU A 33 16.51 10.75 15.46
N ASN A 34 15.93 9.67 15.99
CA ASN A 34 14.66 9.65 16.72
C ASN A 34 14.83 9.96 18.22
N ASN A 35 16.04 9.89 18.78
CA ASN A 35 16.37 10.26 20.15
C ASN A 35 17.30 11.47 20.15
N ILE A 36 16.77 12.66 19.88
CA ILE A 36 17.48 13.86 20.29
C ILE A 36 17.31 13.96 21.80
N ASP A 37 18.43 14.12 22.50
CA ASP A 37 18.39 14.45 23.91
C ASP A 37 17.70 15.81 24.08
N LEU A 38 16.41 15.77 24.41
CA LEU A 38 15.55 16.92 24.61
C LEU A 38 16.07 17.84 25.72
N SER A 39 16.97 17.36 26.60
CA SER A 39 17.61 18.17 27.64
C SER A 39 18.56 19.23 27.08
N THR A 40 19.04 19.05 25.83
CA THR A 40 19.93 20.00 25.15
C THR A 40 19.18 21.08 24.35
N LEU A 41 17.85 20.95 24.22
CA LEU A 41 17.04 21.87 23.42
C LEU A 41 16.54 23.05 24.27
N ASP A 42 16.68 24.26 23.74
CA ASP A 42 16.09 25.46 24.36
C ASP A 42 14.58 25.49 24.14
N ILE A 43 13.84 24.96 25.12
CA ILE A 43 12.37 24.86 25.09
C ILE A 43 11.72 26.25 24.96
N LYS A 44 12.31 27.30 25.57
CA LYS A 44 11.75 28.66 25.49
C LYS A 44 11.79 29.18 24.05
N LYS A 45 12.90 28.97 23.35
CA LYS A 45 12.99 29.32 21.92
C LYS A 45 12.04 28.50 21.06
N CYS A 46 11.83 27.22 21.37
CA CYS A 46 10.84 26.40 20.66
C CYS A 46 9.41 26.93 20.87
N LYS A 47 9.06 27.37 22.09
CA LYS A 47 7.77 28.01 22.39
C LYS A 47 7.56 29.27 21.54
N ILE A 48 8.57 30.13 21.41
CA ILE A 48 8.50 31.33 20.54
C ILE A 48 8.22 30.94 19.07
N ILE A 49 8.88 29.88 18.55
CA ILE A 49 8.61 29.39 17.20
C ILE A 49 7.14 28.96 17.09
N PHE A 50 6.60 28.23 18.06
CA PHE A 50 5.20 27.81 18.04
C PHE A 50 4.23 28.99 18.09
N GLU A 51 4.46 29.96 18.99
CA GLU A 51 3.64 31.17 19.10
C GLU A 51 3.60 31.94 17.77
N ASN A 52 4.75 32.15 17.13
CA ASN A 52 4.83 32.86 15.86
C ASN A 52 4.14 32.10 14.72
N LEU A 53 4.30 30.78 14.65
CA LEU A 53 3.63 29.95 13.64
C LEU A 53 2.11 29.92 13.86
N LEU A 54 1.65 29.81 15.11
CA LEU A 54 0.23 29.84 15.44
C LEU A 54 -0.38 31.22 15.17
N ALA A 55 0.31 32.29 15.51
CA ALA A 55 -0.12 33.66 15.20
C ALA A 55 -0.22 33.89 13.69
N TRP A 56 0.73 33.37 12.91
CA TRP A 56 0.65 33.40 11.45
C TRP A 56 -0.57 32.65 10.94
N LEU A 57 -0.88 31.46 11.46
CA LEU A 57 -2.09 30.70 11.08
C LEU A 57 -3.38 31.46 11.44
N ALA A 58 -3.44 32.08 12.62
CA ALA A 58 -4.58 32.86 13.06
C ALA A 58 -4.82 34.12 12.19
N ALA A 59 -3.74 34.77 11.75
CA ALA A 59 -3.81 35.96 10.89
C ALA A 59 -4.15 35.66 9.42
N ASN A 60 -4.20 34.38 9.03
CA ASN A 60 -4.34 33.95 7.64
C ASN A 60 -5.51 32.95 7.46
N PRO A 61 -6.75 33.30 7.87
CA PRO A 61 -7.88 32.39 7.84
C PRO A 61 -8.30 31.98 6.43
N ASP A 62 -8.02 32.80 5.41
CA ASP A 62 -8.41 32.53 4.02
C ASP A 62 -7.70 31.28 3.46
N TYR A 63 -6.47 31.00 3.89
CA TYR A 63 -5.77 29.79 3.47
C TYR A 63 -6.38 28.50 4.05
N LEU A 64 -7.24 28.63 5.06
CA LEU A 64 -7.92 27.51 5.71
C LEU A 64 -9.13 27.02 4.90
N THR A 65 -9.64 27.84 3.98
CA THR A 65 -10.80 27.54 3.14
C THR A 65 -10.42 27.17 1.70
N MET A 66 -9.15 27.35 1.32
CA MET A 66 -8.67 27.01 -0.02
C MET A 66 -8.74 25.50 -0.29
N ALA A 67 -9.44 25.11 -1.35
CA ALA A 67 -9.49 23.72 -1.83
C ALA A 67 -8.11 23.16 -2.25
N ASN A 68 -7.14 24.05 -2.52
CA ASN A 68 -5.78 23.68 -2.89
C ASN A 68 -4.83 23.85 -1.69
N SER A 69 -4.53 22.75 -1.00
CA SER A 69 -3.60 22.73 0.13
C SER A 69 -2.16 23.08 -0.25
N GLN A 70 -1.77 22.97 -1.52
CA GLN A 70 -0.35 23.03 -1.91
C GLN A 70 0.28 24.41 -1.68
N GLU A 71 -0.49 25.49 -1.89
CA GLU A 71 -0.03 26.86 -1.64
C GLU A 71 0.15 27.13 -0.13
N LEU A 72 -0.77 26.62 0.71
CA LEU A 72 -0.64 26.70 2.17
C LEU A 72 0.66 26.04 2.66
N TYR A 73 0.99 24.84 2.18
CA TYR A 73 2.24 24.17 2.56
C TYR A 73 3.48 24.97 2.11
N LYS A 74 3.46 25.56 0.92
CA LYS A 74 4.57 26.37 0.38
C LYS A 74 4.79 27.63 1.20
N GLN A 75 3.72 28.34 1.57
CA GLN A 75 3.81 29.55 2.39
C GLN A 75 4.22 29.20 3.84
N PHE A 76 3.64 28.16 4.41
CA PHE A 76 4.04 27.67 5.74
C PHE A 76 5.54 27.32 5.78
N GLU A 77 6.08 26.70 4.73
CA GLU A 77 7.51 26.35 4.67
C GLU A 77 8.42 27.60 4.66
N ARG A 78 8.01 28.68 4.00
CA ARG A 78 8.74 29.96 4.03
C ARG A 78 8.76 30.56 5.43
N VAL A 79 7.61 30.60 6.10
CA VAL A 79 7.51 31.12 7.48
C VAL A 79 8.29 30.25 8.45
N PHE A 80 8.13 28.92 8.35
CA PHE A 80 8.88 27.95 9.13
C PHE A 80 10.39 28.19 9.03
N ASN A 81 10.93 28.26 7.81
CA ASN A 81 12.37 28.48 7.59
C ASN A 81 12.86 29.82 8.14
N LYS A 82 12.02 30.86 8.08
CA LYS A 82 12.30 32.17 8.68
C LYS A 82 12.41 32.06 10.21
N GLU A 83 11.41 31.47 10.86
CA GLU A 83 11.37 31.34 12.32
C GLU A 83 12.49 30.45 12.86
N THR A 84 12.78 29.33 12.18
CA THR A 84 13.92 28.48 12.56
C THR A 84 15.25 29.24 12.47
N ARG A 85 15.43 30.08 11.44
CA ARG A 85 16.63 30.92 11.30
C ARG A 85 16.73 31.97 12.40
N LEU A 86 15.62 32.61 12.77
CA LEU A 86 15.57 33.61 13.85
C LEU A 86 15.85 33.02 15.22
N SER A 87 15.41 31.78 15.47
CA SER A 87 15.62 31.09 16.74
C SER A 87 17.09 30.79 17.06
N LYS A 88 17.96 30.76 16.04
CA LYS A 88 19.37 30.32 16.12
C LYS A 88 19.55 28.92 16.73
N ILE A 89 18.52 28.08 16.74
CA ILE A 89 18.64 26.68 17.15
C ILE A 89 19.30 25.91 16.00
N VAL A 90 20.45 25.32 16.26
CA VAL A 90 21.21 24.54 15.28
C VAL A 90 20.44 23.24 14.97
N ASN A 91 20.36 22.87 13.69
CA ASN A 91 19.79 21.60 13.23
C ASN A 91 18.31 21.33 13.62
N ILE A 92 17.51 22.37 13.87
CA ILE A 92 16.09 22.19 14.16
C ILE A 92 15.29 21.78 12.92
N LYS A 93 14.56 20.65 13.02
CA LYS A 93 13.76 20.03 11.96
C LYS A 93 12.30 19.99 12.39
N LYS A 94 11.37 19.96 11.42
CA LYS A 94 9.93 19.85 11.70
C LYS A 94 9.56 18.68 12.63
N SER A 95 10.21 17.51 12.48
CA SER A 95 9.99 16.33 13.33
C SER A 95 10.40 16.54 14.79
N ILE A 96 11.46 17.32 15.03
CA ILE A 96 11.95 17.64 16.38
C ILE A 96 10.95 18.58 17.06
N LEU A 97 10.56 19.65 16.36
CA LEU A 97 9.54 20.56 16.85
C LEU A 97 8.22 19.84 17.11
N LEU A 98 7.83 18.91 16.25
CA LEU A 98 6.62 18.13 16.47
C LEU A 98 6.72 17.21 17.71
N ASN A 99 7.88 16.58 17.94
CA ASN A 99 8.13 15.79 19.15
C ASN A 99 8.02 16.67 20.40
N VAL A 100 8.67 17.85 20.40
CA VAL A 100 8.55 18.86 21.48
C VAL A 100 7.09 19.25 21.69
N PHE A 101 6.37 19.55 20.61
CA PHE A 101 4.96 19.96 20.65
C PHE A 101 4.03 18.87 21.23
N ASN A 102 4.34 17.59 20.98
CA ASN A 102 3.52 16.48 21.44
C ASN A 102 3.82 16.08 22.89
N ASN A 103 5.07 16.24 23.36
CA ASN A 103 5.51 15.67 24.64
C ASN A 103 5.81 16.71 25.72
N LEU A 104 6.17 17.94 25.37
CA LEU A 104 6.70 18.94 26.30
C LEU A 104 5.87 20.23 26.36
N VAL A 105 4.82 20.32 25.55
CA VAL A 105 4.03 21.53 25.39
C VAL A 105 2.59 21.26 25.81
N THR A 106 2.12 21.96 26.83
CA THR A 106 0.72 21.86 27.28
C THR A 106 -0.11 22.96 26.61
N VAL A 107 -1.33 22.65 26.20
CA VAL A 107 -2.25 23.61 25.54
C VAL A 107 -2.51 24.85 26.41
N SER A 108 -2.41 24.71 27.73
CA SER A 108 -2.51 25.81 28.70
C SER A 108 -1.40 26.85 28.58
N ASP A 109 -0.25 26.50 27.99
CA ASP A 109 0.93 27.36 27.91
C ASP A 109 0.78 28.47 26.86
N PHE A 110 -0.30 28.47 26.07
CA PHE A 110 -0.54 29.40 24.96
C PHE A 110 -1.83 30.18 25.16
N ASP A 111 -1.84 31.38 24.55
CA ASP A 111 -3.00 32.24 24.46
C ASP A 111 -4.24 31.45 23.95
N PRO A 112 -5.39 31.54 24.64
CA PRO A 112 -6.65 30.94 24.20
C PRO A 112 -6.99 31.17 22.72
N ALA A 113 -6.65 32.33 22.14
CA ALA A 113 -6.91 32.65 20.75
C ALA A 113 -6.12 31.78 19.75
N LEU A 114 -4.98 31.22 20.15
CA LEU A 114 -4.12 30.41 19.29
C LEU A 114 -4.47 28.91 19.30
N ARG A 115 -5.15 28.46 20.36
CA ARG A 115 -5.49 27.03 20.60
C ARG A 115 -6.24 26.35 19.44
N PRO A 116 -7.18 27.01 18.73
CA PRO A 116 -7.89 26.40 17.60
C PRO A 116 -6.98 25.94 16.45
N HIS A 117 -5.75 26.48 16.34
CA HIS A 117 -4.84 26.20 15.23
C HIS A 117 -3.83 25.07 15.51
N PHE A 118 -3.89 24.44 16.68
CA PHE A 118 -2.90 23.43 17.10
C PHE A 118 -2.88 22.20 16.20
N ASP A 119 -4.05 21.66 15.87
CA ASP A 119 -4.15 20.47 15.02
C ASP A 119 -3.67 20.75 13.60
N LEU A 120 -3.95 21.97 13.11
CA LEU A 120 -3.43 22.43 11.82
C LEU A 120 -1.91 22.58 11.85
N LEU A 121 -1.35 23.15 12.92
CA LEU A 121 0.11 23.25 13.07
C LEU A 121 0.76 21.86 13.07
N LYS A 122 0.21 20.90 13.82
CA LYS A 122 0.69 19.50 13.81
C LYS A 122 0.68 18.92 12.40
N LEU A 123 -0.38 19.19 11.64
CA LEU A 123 -0.53 18.74 10.26
C LEU A 123 0.51 19.35 9.32
N LEU A 124 0.84 20.64 9.48
CA LEU A 124 1.82 21.36 8.64
C LEU A 124 3.28 21.05 9.01
N LEU A 125 3.54 20.71 10.28
CA LEU A 125 4.81 20.18 10.75
C LEU A 125 5.02 18.71 10.34
N ARG A 126 3.97 18.00 9.92
CA ARG A 126 4.06 16.61 9.47
C ARG A 126 5.01 16.46 8.28
N LYS A 127 5.91 15.48 8.35
CA LYS A 127 6.86 15.18 7.26
C LYS A 127 6.23 14.24 6.25
N LYS A 128 6.52 14.42 4.94
CA LYS A 128 6.06 13.54 3.84
C LYS A 128 4.56 13.18 3.92
N PRO A 129 3.64 14.17 3.88
CA PRO A 129 2.21 13.95 4.04
C PRO A 129 1.62 12.94 3.02
N MET A 130 2.26 12.82 1.84
CA MET A 130 1.91 11.84 0.80
C MET A 130 1.85 10.38 1.29
N ARG A 131 2.57 10.03 2.37
CA ARG A 131 2.66 8.66 2.89
C ARG A 131 1.38 8.15 3.56
N ASN A 132 0.45 9.03 3.93
CA ASN A 132 -0.81 8.66 4.58
C ASN A 132 -2.03 9.20 3.81
N ILE A 133 -1.90 9.42 2.50
CA ILE A 133 -3.00 9.92 1.65
C ILE A 133 -4.23 9.01 1.69
N SER A 134 -4.00 7.70 1.78
CA SER A 134 -5.07 6.70 1.86
C SER A 134 -5.72 6.60 3.25
N GLY A 135 -5.23 7.35 4.25
CA GLY A 135 -5.69 7.21 5.63
C GLY A 135 -5.28 5.89 6.31
N ILE A 136 -4.27 5.20 5.76
CA ILE A 136 -3.73 3.95 6.28
C ILE A 136 -2.21 4.07 6.36
N THR A 137 -1.65 3.70 7.50
CA THR A 137 -0.20 3.69 7.72
C THR A 137 0.36 2.31 7.38
N SER A 138 1.10 2.18 6.28
CA SER A 138 1.70 0.90 5.88
C SER A 138 3.06 0.67 6.54
N ILE A 139 3.31 -0.53 7.09
CA ILE A 139 4.58 -0.95 7.68
C ILE A 139 5.10 -2.18 6.94
N THR A 140 6.28 -2.05 6.34
CA THR A 140 7.02 -3.19 5.78
C THR A 140 7.99 -3.75 6.81
N LEU A 141 7.91 -5.06 7.03
CA LEU A 141 8.77 -5.86 7.90
C LEU A 141 9.45 -6.95 7.06
N LEU A 142 10.69 -7.28 7.38
CA LEU A 142 11.41 -8.36 6.70
C LEU A 142 11.63 -9.54 7.64
N THR A 143 11.44 -10.72 7.06
CA THR A 143 11.83 -12.00 7.68
C THR A 143 13.34 -12.19 7.66
N ALA A 144 13.86 -13.00 8.58
CA ALA A 144 15.29 -13.17 8.76
C ALA A 144 15.92 -14.01 7.64
N PRO A 145 17.18 -13.75 7.25
CA PRO A 145 17.94 -14.63 6.36
C PRO A 145 18.22 -16.00 7.00
N PHE A 146 18.34 -16.02 8.33
CA PHE A 146 18.57 -17.21 9.15
C PHE A 146 17.49 -17.29 10.23
N PRO A 147 16.27 -17.79 9.93
CA PRO A 147 15.20 -17.89 10.91
C PRO A 147 15.63 -18.82 12.05
N ASP A 148 15.58 -18.33 13.28
CA ASP A 148 16.08 -19.02 14.47
C ASP A 148 17.54 -19.51 14.36
N GLY A 149 18.36 -18.81 13.58
CA GLY A 149 19.76 -19.18 13.33
C GLY A 149 19.95 -20.33 12.33
N GLN A 150 18.87 -20.87 11.75
CA GLN A 150 18.92 -21.96 10.79
C GLN A 150 19.32 -21.44 9.40
N LYS A 151 20.10 -22.23 8.65
CA LYS A 151 20.37 -21.94 7.24
C LYS A 151 19.06 -22.04 6.45
N PHE A 152 18.72 -20.98 5.73
CA PHE A 152 17.48 -20.90 4.98
C PHE A 152 17.71 -20.21 3.63
N SER A 153 17.02 -20.69 2.60
CA SER A 153 16.92 -20.01 1.31
C SER A 153 15.69 -20.50 0.56
N CYS A 154 15.30 -19.75 -0.46
CA CYS A 154 14.26 -20.14 -1.41
C CYS A 154 14.61 -21.48 -2.06
N LYS A 155 13.61 -22.37 -2.22
CA LYS A 155 13.74 -23.66 -2.92
C LYS A 155 14.24 -23.52 -4.37
N HIS A 156 13.98 -22.38 -5.02
CA HIS A 156 14.38 -22.12 -6.40
C HIS A 156 15.39 -20.98 -6.52
N ASN A 157 16.45 -21.21 -7.30
CA ASN A 157 17.47 -20.22 -7.60
C ASN A 157 17.12 -19.44 -8.87
N CYS A 158 16.14 -18.53 -8.79
CA CYS A 158 15.77 -17.67 -9.90
C CYS A 158 16.96 -16.78 -10.30
N TYR A 159 17.28 -16.73 -11.59
CA TYR A 159 18.53 -16.16 -12.08
C TYR A 159 18.66 -14.64 -11.90
N TYR A 160 17.53 -13.93 -11.82
CA TYR A 160 17.48 -12.48 -11.56
C TYR A 160 17.43 -12.13 -10.07
N CYS A 161 17.14 -13.09 -9.18
CA CYS A 161 16.99 -12.82 -7.75
C CYS A 161 18.37 -12.72 -7.08
N PRO A 162 18.73 -11.58 -6.46
CA PRO A 162 20.01 -11.46 -5.75
C PRO A 162 20.05 -12.36 -4.51
N ASN A 163 21.27 -12.80 -4.17
CA ASN A 163 21.57 -13.56 -2.97
C ASN A 163 22.82 -12.98 -2.30
N GLU A 164 22.68 -11.78 -1.74
CA GLU A 164 23.79 -11.04 -1.13
C GLU A 164 24.33 -11.78 0.12
N PRO A 165 25.58 -12.29 0.09
CA PRO A 165 26.18 -12.98 1.22
C PRO A 165 26.72 -11.98 2.26
N ALA A 166 27.07 -12.48 3.43
CA ALA A 166 27.83 -11.69 4.41
C ALA A 166 29.20 -11.28 3.83
N HIS A 167 29.50 -9.99 3.87
CA HIS A 167 30.80 -9.42 3.46
C HIS A 167 31.07 -8.10 4.18
N GLU A 168 32.28 -7.54 4.01
CA GLU A 168 32.71 -6.30 4.69
C GLU A 168 31.72 -5.14 4.47
N GLY A 169 31.30 -4.90 3.22
CA GLY A 169 30.36 -3.81 2.88
C GLY A 169 28.95 -3.89 3.50
N ASN A 170 28.55 -5.03 4.07
CA ASN A 170 27.24 -5.19 4.73
C ASN A 170 27.36 -5.62 6.20
N ASN A 171 28.49 -5.30 6.84
CA ASN A 171 28.77 -5.64 8.24
C ASN A 171 28.67 -7.14 8.52
N TRP A 172 29.11 -7.97 7.57
CA TRP A 172 29.08 -9.44 7.70
C TRP A 172 27.68 -10.01 7.95
N GLN A 173 26.65 -9.34 7.45
CA GLN A 173 25.26 -9.74 7.60
C GLN A 173 24.68 -10.14 6.23
N ALA A 174 24.42 -11.43 6.04
CA ALA A 174 23.75 -11.91 4.83
C ALA A 174 22.31 -11.39 4.76
N GLN A 175 21.78 -11.25 3.54
CA GLN A 175 20.42 -10.73 3.33
C GLN A 175 19.42 -11.82 2.94
N PRO A 176 18.13 -11.66 3.28
CA PRO A 176 17.09 -12.55 2.78
C PRO A 176 17.09 -12.58 1.25
N ARG A 177 16.72 -13.73 0.66
CA ARG A 177 16.73 -13.90 -0.80
C ARG A 177 15.92 -12.80 -1.49
N SER A 178 16.46 -12.24 -2.58
CA SER A 178 15.87 -11.14 -3.36
C SER A 178 15.96 -9.74 -2.77
N TYR A 179 16.61 -9.57 -1.61
CA TYR A 179 16.79 -8.30 -0.93
C TYR A 179 18.27 -7.93 -0.83
N LEU A 180 18.55 -6.63 -0.91
CA LEU A 180 19.89 -6.05 -0.89
C LEU A 180 20.07 -5.11 0.30
N TYR A 181 21.27 -5.08 0.89
CA TYR A 181 21.54 -4.49 2.20
C TYR A 181 21.15 -3.01 2.29
N TYR A 182 21.39 -2.21 1.25
CA TYR A 182 21.12 -0.75 1.26
C TYR A 182 19.66 -0.38 0.94
N GLU A 183 18.77 -1.35 0.74
CA GLU A 183 17.34 -1.04 0.60
C GLU A 183 16.78 -0.48 1.92
N PRO A 184 15.95 0.59 1.91
CA PRO A 184 15.55 1.29 3.15
C PRO A 184 14.78 0.45 4.19
N ALA A 185 14.08 -0.60 3.75
CA ALA A 185 13.42 -1.53 4.67
C ALA A 185 14.39 -2.57 5.21
N VAL A 186 15.29 -3.05 4.36
CA VAL A 186 16.36 -4.00 4.69
C VAL A 186 17.34 -3.40 5.70
N LEU A 187 17.79 -2.15 5.51
CA LEU A 187 18.64 -1.45 6.49
C LEU A 187 18.04 -1.43 7.89
N ARG A 188 16.73 -1.13 7.99
CA ARG A 188 16.03 -1.17 9.28
C ARG A 188 15.91 -2.59 9.82
N ALA A 189 15.65 -3.57 8.97
CA ALA A 189 15.61 -4.97 9.41
C ALA A 189 16.96 -5.42 9.98
N ASN A 190 18.07 -5.09 9.32
CA ASN A 190 19.43 -5.36 9.80
C ASN A 190 19.71 -4.70 11.15
N GLN A 191 19.41 -3.39 11.28
CA GLN A 191 19.52 -2.65 12.55
C GLN A 191 18.73 -3.29 13.68
N GLN A 192 17.59 -3.91 13.34
CA GLN A 192 16.68 -4.54 14.29
C GLN A 192 16.86 -6.07 14.38
N LYS A 193 17.93 -6.61 13.78
CA LYS A 193 18.27 -8.03 13.75
C LYS A 193 17.14 -8.93 13.24
N PHE A 194 16.34 -8.41 12.30
CA PHE A 194 15.17 -9.06 11.72
C PHE A 194 14.10 -9.49 12.74
N LYS A 195 14.13 -8.97 13.97
CA LYS A 195 13.11 -9.23 14.99
C LYS A 195 11.87 -8.38 14.71
N ALA A 196 10.68 -8.98 14.69
CA ALA A 196 9.42 -8.29 14.45
C ALA A 196 9.21 -7.13 15.44
N ILE A 197 9.47 -7.36 16.73
CA ILE A 197 9.32 -6.36 17.79
C ILE A 197 10.12 -5.09 17.47
N GLY A 198 11.43 -5.22 17.25
CA GLY A 198 12.31 -4.07 16.97
C GLY A 198 11.96 -3.35 15.68
N GLN A 199 11.62 -4.09 14.62
CA GLN A 199 11.21 -3.50 13.34
C GLN A 199 9.90 -2.70 13.46
N MET A 200 8.92 -3.23 14.21
CA MET A 200 7.66 -2.55 14.50
C MET A 200 7.88 -1.29 15.33
N LEU A 201 8.55 -1.38 16.49
CA LEU A 201 8.82 -0.23 17.36
C LEU A 201 9.54 0.88 16.60
N SER A 202 10.65 0.56 15.93
CA SER A 202 11.42 1.52 15.13
C SER A 202 10.56 2.22 14.07
N ARG A 203 9.65 1.48 13.41
CA ARG A 203 8.79 2.07 12.37
C ARG A 203 7.66 2.90 12.95
N LEU A 204 7.06 2.48 14.06
CA LEU A 204 6.03 3.25 14.76
C LEU A 204 6.61 4.55 15.29
N ASP A 205 7.79 4.52 15.91
CA ASP A 205 8.48 5.72 16.38
C ASP A 205 8.82 6.67 15.23
N THR A 206 9.28 6.13 14.10
CA THR A 206 9.48 6.93 12.89
C THR A 206 8.18 7.62 12.46
N TYR A 207 7.04 6.93 12.49
CA TYR A 207 5.77 7.54 12.10
C TYR A 207 5.28 8.57 13.11
N PHE A 208 5.43 8.30 14.40
CA PHE A 208 4.99 9.15 15.50
C PHE A 208 5.78 10.46 15.48
N ASN A 209 7.11 10.37 15.41
CA ASN A 209 8.02 11.52 15.34
C ASN A 209 7.82 12.36 14.08
N ASN A 210 7.36 11.75 12.98
CA ASN A 210 7.05 12.47 11.75
C ASN A 210 5.62 13.04 11.71
N GLY A 211 4.80 12.80 12.74
CA GLY A 211 3.44 13.34 12.83
C GLY A 211 2.38 12.58 12.06
N HIS A 212 2.67 11.33 11.71
CA HIS A 212 1.66 10.47 11.11
C HIS A 212 0.75 9.91 12.19
N VAL A 213 -0.53 9.79 11.88
CA VAL A 213 -1.48 9.10 12.74
C VAL A 213 -1.17 7.61 12.70
N ILE A 214 -1.08 7.02 13.89
CA ILE A 214 -0.79 5.60 14.12
C ILE A 214 -2.01 4.98 14.81
N ASP A 215 -3.08 4.85 14.06
CA ASP A 215 -4.34 4.24 14.51
C ASP A 215 -4.67 3.00 13.68
N LYS A 216 -4.37 3.03 12.37
CA LYS A 216 -4.67 1.95 11.42
C LYS A 216 -3.43 1.54 10.65
N LEU A 217 -3.01 0.30 10.89
CA LEU A 217 -1.80 -0.28 10.29
C LEU A 217 -2.14 -1.34 9.25
N GLU A 218 -1.52 -1.21 8.09
CA GLU A 218 -1.42 -2.30 7.12
C GLU A 218 0.00 -2.85 7.13
N ILE A 219 0.16 -4.11 7.52
CA ILE A 219 1.46 -4.76 7.61
C ILE A 219 1.78 -5.46 6.29
N ILE A 220 3.01 -5.33 5.82
CA ILE A 220 3.55 -6.04 4.66
C ILE A 220 4.77 -6.83 5.14
N ILE A 221 4.70 -8.15 5.04
CA ILE A 221 5.80 -9.04 5.41
C ILE A 221 6.52 -9.47 4.14
N GLU A 222 7.77 -9.04 4.03
CA GLU A 222 8.67 -9.23 2.90
C GLU A 222 9.68 -10.36 3.20
N GLY A 223 10.11 -11.05 2.15
CA GLY A 223 10.98 -12.24 2.21
C GLY A 223 10.89 -13.18 1.00
N GLY A 224 9.92 -12.97 0.10
CA GLY A 224 9.79 -13.63 -1.21
C GLY A 224 9.42 -15.13 -1.19
N THR A 225 9.62 -15.82 -0.07
CA THR A 225 9.36 -17.26 0.13
C THR A 225 8.70 -17.55 1.46
N TYR A 226 7.70 -16.73 1.80
CA TYR A 226 7.07 -16.76 3.13
C TYR A 226 6.62 -18.17 3.57
N THR A 227 5.99 -18.95 2.68
CA THR A 227 5.51 -20.30 3.00
C THR A 227 6.60 -21.38 3.07
N GLU A 228 7.87 -21.02 2.86
CA GLU A 228 8.99 -21.94 3.04
C GLU A 228 9.65 -21.76 4.42
N TYR A 229 9.37 -20.66 5.11
CA TYR A 229 9.90 -20.41 6.45
C TYR A 229 9.34 -21.41 7.48
N PRO A 230 10.11 -21.75 8.54
CA PRO A 230 9.60 -22.57 9.64
C PRO A 230 8.33 -21.99 10.25
N VAL A 231 7.29 -22.81 10.40
CA VAL A 231 5.96 -22.38 10.89
C VAL A 231 6.06 -21.70 12.26
N GLY A 232 6.82 -22.28 13.20
CA GLY A 232 6.97 -21.71 14.54
C GLY A 232 7.68 -20.35 14.55
N TYR A 233 8.59 -20.09 13.60
CA TYR A 233 9.21 -18.77 13.43
C TYR A 233 8.17 -17.74 12.98
N LEU A 234 7.36 -18.08 11.98
CA LEU A 234 6.32 -17.19 11.44
C LEU A 234 5.22 -16.90 12.46
N GLU A 235 4.80 -17.90 13.22
CA GLU A 235 3.79 -17.74 14.27
C GLU A 235 4.25 -16.74 15.34
N ARG A 236 5.50 -16.88 15.83
CA ARG A 236 6.09 -15.90 16.75
C ARG A 236 6.23 -14.52 16.11
N PHE A 237 6.62 -14.47 14.83
CA PHE A 237 6.76 -13.21 14.10
C PHE A 237 5.43 -12.44 14.04
N HIS A 238 4.32 -13.13 13.73
CA HIS A 238 2.98 -12.52 13.75
C HIS A 238 2.50 -12.13 15.14
N ARG A 239 2.68 -13.01 16.13
CA ARG A 239 2.35 -12.71 17.54
C ARG A 239 3.01 -11.40 17.97
N ASP A 240 4.30 -11.26 17.69
CA ASP A 240 5.11 -10.10 18.07
C ASP A 240 4.64 -8.80 17.39
N ILE A 241 4.13 -8.89 16.15
CA ILE A 241 3.53 -7.75 15.45
C ILE A 241 2.29 -7.25 16.19
N PHE A 242 1.37 -8.14 16.54
CA PHE A 242 0.17 -7.78 17.31
C PHE A 242 0.51 -7.29 18.71
N TYR A 243 1.43 -7.98 19.40
CA TYR A 243 1.92 -7.61 20.72
C TYR A 243 2.40 -6.15 20.75
N VAL A 244 3.31 -5.76 19.85
CA VAL A 244 3.82 -4.39 19.80
C VAL A 244 2.71 -3.38 19.50
N ALA A 245 1.82 -3.67 18.54
CA ALA A 245 0.68 -2.79 18.26
C ALA A 245 -0.20 -2.58 19.50
N ASN A 246 -0.41 -3.63 20.30
CA ASN A 246 -1.22 -3.58 21.51
C ASN A 246 -0.61 -2.72 22.62
N ILE A 247 0.72 -2.75 22.79
CA ILE A 247 1.38 -2.08 23.94
C ILE A 247 2.02 -0.73 23.59
N TYR A 248 2.14 -0.37 22.32
CA TYR A 248 2.99 0.74 21.85
C TYR A 248 2.79 2.06 22.62
N PHE A 249 1.55 2.50 22.79
CA PHE A 249 1.28 3.77 23.47
C PHE A 249 1.45 3.68 24.99
N ASP A 250 1.21 2.52 25.59
CA ASP A 250 1.41 2.32 27.03
C ASP A 250 2.90 2.29 27.36
N LEU A 251 3.70 1.65 26.49
CA LEU A 251 5.16 1.69 26.53
C LEU A 251 5.68 3.12 26.48
N ARG A 252 5.24 3.93 25.50
CA ARG A 252 5.66 5.34 25.40
C ARG A 252 5.21 6.21 26.57
N LYS A 253 4.10 5.86 27.23
CA LYS A 253 3.60 6.58 28.41
C LYS A 253 4.46 6.31 29.63
N LEU A 254 4.90 5.05 29.80
CA LEU A 254 5.73 4.63 30.94
C LEU A 254 7.20 5.01 30.74
N TYR A 255 7.69 4.90 29.51
CA TYR A 255 9.09 5.14 29.15
C TYR A 255 9.18 6.16 28.03
N ILE A 256 9.63 7.37 28.36
CA ILE A 256 9.84 8.46 27.40
C ILE A 256 10.88 8.03 26.34
N ASN A 257 11.90 7.31 26.78
CA ASN A 257 12.93 6.70 25.96
C ASN A 257 13.05 5.22 26.32
N TYR A 258 13.14 4.36 25.31
CA TYR A 258 13.49 2.95 25.44
C TYR A 258 14.41 2.55 24.30
N ASP A 259 15.25 1.56 24.53
CA ASP A 259 16.14 1.04 23.51
C ASP A 259 15.41 0.05 22.59
N THR A 260 15.80 0.02 21.31
CA THR A 260 15.32 -0.98 20.33
C THR A 260 16.37 -2.10 20.19
N CYS A 261 16.22 -3.01 19.22
CA CYS A 261 17.19 -4.11 19.02
C CYS A 261 18.58 -3.62 18.56
N VAL A 262 18.75 -2.31 18.34
CA VAL A 262 20.02 -1.69 17.96
C VAL A 262 21.06 -1.97 19.05
N ASN A 263 22.24 -2.45 18.63
CA ASN A 263 23.37 -2.75 19.51
C ASN A 263 23.03 -3.68 20.70
N ASP A 264 22.07 -4.59 20.55
CA ASP A 264 21.61 -5.51 21.60
C ASP A 264 21.05 -4.84 22.85
N LYS A 265 20.55 -3.62 22.71
CA LYS A 265 20.06 -2.85 23.86
C LYS A 265 18.57 -3.03 24.15
N LEU A 266 17.82 -3.78 23.35
CA LEU A 266 16.39 -3.99 23.62
C LEU A 266 16.23 -4.71 24.96
N ASP A 267 15.79 -3.96 25.96
CA ASP A 267 15.48 -4.51 27.26
C ASP A 267 14.07 -5.13 27.23
N ILE A 268 14.05 -6.46 27.08
CA ILE A 268 12.81 -7.24 27.07
C ILE A 268 12.08 -7.10 28.40
N SER A 269 12.80 -6.89 29.52
CA SER A 269 12.17 -6.75 30.83
C SER A 269 11.33 -5.47 30.94
N LEU A 270 11.67 -4.41 30.19
CA LEU A 270 10.83 -3.21 30.09
C LEU A 270 9.52 -3.50 29.37
N LEU A 271 9.57 -4.29 28.29
CA LEU A 271 8.36 -4.69 27.56
C LEU A 271 7.46 -5.57 28.44
N GLU A 272 8.06 -6.52 29.16
CA GLU A 272 7.37 -7.40 30.11
C GLU A 272 6.78 -6.64 31.29
N ALA A 273 7.44 -5.56 31.75
CA ALA A 273 6.91 -4.66 32.78
C ALA A 273 5.64 -3.92 32.35
N VAL A 274 5.48 -3.65 31.04
CA VAL A 274 4.19 -3.21 30.50
C VAL A 274 3.21 -4.38 30.49
N ARG A 275 3.59 -5.47 29.81
CA ARG A 275 2.83 -6.72 29.70
C ARG A 275 3.65 -7.82 29.01
N CYS A 276 3.59 -9.06 29.47
CA CYS A 276 4.17 -10.20 28.73
C CYS A 276 3.37 -10.55 27.44
N PRO A 277 4.03 -11.02 26.37
CA PRO A 277 3.36 -11.48 25.16
C PRO A 277 2.53 -12.74 25.43
N LEU A 278 1.31 -12.78 24.86
CA LEU A 278 0.37 -13.90 24.95
C LEU A 278 0.40 -14.76 23.68
N SER A 279 -0.49 -15.74 23.56
CA SER A 279 -0.67 -16.46 22.28
C SER A 279 -1.11 -15.53 21.16
N ILE A 280 -0.89 -15.91 19.90
CA ILE A 280 -1.28 -15.09 18.75
C ILE A 280 -2.78 -14.82 18.72
N GLU A 281 -3.61 -15.81 19.07
CA GLU A 281 -5.06 -15.65 19.15
C GLU A 281 -5.49 -14.62 20.21
N GLU A 282 -4.83 -14.62 21.37
CA GLU A 282 -5.08 -13.65 22.45
C GLU A 282 -4.62 -12.24 22.06
N GLU A 283 -3.45 -12.12 21.42
CA GLU A 283 -2.95 -10.83 20.93
C GLU A 283 -3.87 -10.22 19.86
N ILE A 284 -4.39 -11.05 18.96
CA ILE A 284 -5.40 -10.65 17.97
C ILE A 284 -6.67 -10.16 18.66
N LYS A 285 -7.14 -10.87 19.69
CA LYS A 285 -8.34 -10.49 20.45
C LYS A 285 -8.17 -9.13 21.13
N ILE A 286 -7.00 -8.87 21.73
CA ILE A 286 -6.68 -7.56 22.33
C ILE A 286 -6.65 -6.47 21.26
N ASN A 287 -6.11 -6.76 20.07
CA ASN A 287 -5.95 -5.77 19.01
C ASN A 287 -7.28 -5.20 18.47
N LYS A 288 -8.38 -5.96 18.60
CA LYS A 288 -9.73 -5.51 18.23
C LYS A 288 -10.14 -4.22 18.95
N THR A 289 -9.64 -4.00 20.16
CA THR A 289 -9.94 -2.82 21.00
C THR A 289 -8.71 -1.97 21.30
N ALA A 290 -7.54 -2.31 20.74
CA ALA A 290 -6.31 -1.55 20.96
C ALA A 290 -6.37 -0.17 20.28
N ARG A 291 -5.51 0.75 20.72
CA ARG A 291 -5.39 2.08 20.08
C ARG A 291 -4.77 2.03 18.69
N VAL A 292 -3.96 1.00 18.43
CA VAL A 292 -3.30 0.75 17.15
C VAL A 292 -3.89 -0.52 16.54
N HIS A 293 -4.76 -0.35 15.57
CA HIS A 293 -5.47 -1.44 14.90
C HIS A 293 -4.66 -1.97 13.72
N ILE A 294 -4.43 -3.28 13.68
CA ILE A 294 -3.91 -3.95 12.49
C ILE A 294 -5.11 -4.30 11.60
N ILE A 295 -5.25 -3.54 10.52
CA ILE A 295 -6.42 -3.57 9.64
C ILE A 295 -6.21 -4.46 8.41
N GLY A 296 -5.00 -5.00 8.24
CA GLY A 296 -4.67 -5.97 7.20
C GLY A 296 -3.21 -6.38 7.29
N ILE A 297 -2.95 -7.65 6.97
CA ILE A 297 -1.60 -8.18 6.83
C ILE A 297 -1.46 -8.78 5.44
N CYS A 298 -0.37 -8.42 4.79
CA CYS A 298 0.01 -8.88 3.48
C CYS A 298 1.31 -9.68 3.55
N ILE A 299 1.31 -10.87 2.94
CA ILE A 299 2.51 -11.71 2.82
C ILE A 299 2.86 -11.95 1.35
N GLU A 300 4.13 -12.24 1.08
CA GLU A 300 4.63 -12.56 -0.27
C GLU A 300 5.01 -14.04 -0.38
N THR A 301 4.46 -14.74 -1.38
CA THR A 301 4.81 -16.14 -1.63
C THR A 301 4.84 -16.48 -3.13
N ARG A 302 5.23 -17.72 -3.45
CA ARG A 302 5.21 -18.25 -4.81
C ARG A 302 3.86 -18.94 -5.11
N PRO A 303 3.43 -18.95 -6.39
CA PRO A 303 2.20 -19.64 -6.77
C PRO A 303 2.17 -21.14 -6.50
N ASP A 304 3.32 -21.81 -6.53
CA ASP A 304 3.45 -23.27 -6.32
C ASP A 304 3.49 -23.70 -4.85
N ALA A 305 3.46 -22.75 -3.91
CA ALA A 305 3.74 -22.99 -2.49
C ALA A 305 2.54 -22.69 -1.58
N LEU A 306 1.36 -23.15 -1.98
CA LEU A 306 0.08 -22.97 -1.28
C LEU A 306 -0.64 -24.31 -1.10
N ASP A 307 -1.23 -24.50 0.08
CA ASP A 307 -2.10 -25.62 0.43
C ASP A 307 -3.14 -25.19 1.47
N ASP A 308 -4.06 -26.11 1.79
CA ASP A 308 -5.18 -25.86 2.70
C ASP A 308 -4.69 -25.43 4.09
N GLU A 309 -3.59 -26.04 4.56
CA GLU A 309 -3.03 -25.77 5.88
C GLU A 309 -2.45 -24.36 5.95
N TRP A 310 -1.78 -23.91 4.89
CA TRP A 310 -1.31 -22.53 4.77
C TRP A 310 -2.46 -21.52 4.76
N LEU A 311 -3.55 -21.78 4.04
CA LEU A 311 -4.71 -20.86 4.05
C LEU A 311 -5.33 -20.76 5.45
N TRP A 312 -5.45 -21.88 6.18
CA TRP A 312 -5.89 -21.86 7.58
C TRP A 312 -4.94 -21.06 8.48
N ARG A 313 -3.63 -21.26 8.35
CA ARG A 313 -2.62 -20.47 9.08
C ARG A 313 -2.71 -18.99 8.78
N PHE A 314 -2.81 -18.62 7.50
CA PHE A 314 -2.96 -17.23 7.07
C PHE A 314 -4.15 -16.57 7.76
N ARG A 315 -5.31 -17.23 7.77
CA ARG A 315 -6.50 -16.70 8.43
C ARG A 315 -6.33 -16.59 9.95
N ARG A 316 -5.76 -17.62 10.61
CA ARG A 316 -5.46 -17.60 12.05
C ARG A 316 -4.50 -16.48 12.44
N TRP A 317 -3.58 -16.12 11.56
CA TRP A 317 -2.59 -15.07 11.80
C TRP A 317 -3.04 -13.69 11.29
N GLY A 318 -4.30 -13.51 10.88
CA GLY A 318 -4.85 -12.23 10.46
C GLY A 318 -4.45 -11.76 9.05
N VAL A 319 -3.87 -12.64 8.22
CA VAL A 319 -3.51 -12.34 6.82
C VAL A 319 -4.77 -12.18 5.98
N THR A 320 -4.88 -11.06 5.28
CA THR A 320 -6.02 -10.72 4.41
C THR A 320 -5.64 -10.61 2.94
N ARG A 321 -4.33 -10.51 2.65
CA ARG A 321 -3.82 -10.28 1.29
C ARG A 321 -2.58 -11.09 1.00
N ILE A 322 -2.53 -11.68 -0.19
CA ILE A 322 -1.40 -12.48 -0.66
C ILE A 322 -0.80 -11.83 -1.90
N GLN A 323 0.52 -11.69 -1.92
CA GLN A 323 1.30 -11.24 -3.05
C GLN A 323 2.00 -12.42 -3.72
N LEU A 324 1.68 -12.67 -4.99
CA LEU A 324 2.26 -13.75 -5.76
C LEU A 324 3.38 -13.24 -6.69
N GLY A 325 4.54 -13.87 -6.61
CA GLY A 325 5.63 -13.62 -7.54
C GLY A 325 5.40 -14.28 -8.90
N ALA A 326 4.53 -13.72 -9.75
CA ALA A 326 4.24 -14.20 -11.11
C ALA A 326 5.43 -13.98 -12.07
N GLN A 327 5.99 -12.78 -12.03
CA GLN A 327 7.12 -12.29 -12.84
C GLN A 327 6.80 -12.13 -14.33
N HIS A 328 6.33 -13.18 -14.99
CA HIS A 328 5.93 -13.13 -16.40
C HIS A 328 4.78 -14.11 -16.65
N VAL A 329 4.09 -13.95 -17.79
CA VAL A 329 3.01 -14.85 -18.23
C VAL A 329 3.38 -15.68 -19.46
N ASP A 330 4.68 -15.95 -19.62
CA ASP A 330 5.24 -16.76 -20.71
C ASP A 330 6.13 -17.85 -20.11
N ASN A 331 5.71 -19.11 -20.27
CA ASN A 331 6.41 -20.27 -19.74
C ASN A 331 7.84 -20.42 -20.29
N ALA A 332 8.13 -19.95 -21.51
CA ALA A 332 9.48 -19.98 -22.07
C ALA A 332 10.41 -18.98 -21.35
N ILE A 333 9.92 -17.78 -21.05
CA ILE A 333 10.65 -16.78 -20.27
C ILE A 333 10.84 -17.26 -18.83
N LEU A 334 9.78 -17.76 -18.19
CA LEU A 334 9.84 -18.30 -16.83
C LEU A 334 10.87 -19.44 -16.72
N LYS A 335 10.89 -20.36 -17.69
CA LYS A 335 11.89 -21.43 -17.77
C LYS A 335 13.31 -20.88 -17.95
N LYS A 336 13.49 -19.90 -18.84
CA LYS A 336 14.80 -19.29 -19.14
C LYS A 336 15.43 -18.63 -17.92
N ILE A 337 14.62 -17.97 -17.08
CA ILE A 337 15.09 -17.33 -15.83
C ILE A 337 15.12 -18.28 -14.63
N ASN A 338 14.90 -19.58 -14.85
CA ASN A 338 14.84 -20.62 -13.82
C ASN A 338 13.79 -20.32 -12.72
N ARG A 339 12.60 -19.88 -13.14
CA ARG A 339 11.45 -19.72 -12.24
C ARG A 339 10.79 -21.08 -12.02
N GLY A 340 10.57 -21.44 -10.76
CA GLY A 340 10.06 -22.77 -10.37
C GLY A 340 8.56 -22.97 -10.47
N HIS A 341 7.82 -22.10 -11.16
CA HIS A 341 6.39 -22.27 -11.39
C HIS A 341 6.00 -21.91 -12.83
N SER A 342 4.88 -22.45 -13.31
CA SER A 342 4.30 -22.16 -14.62
C SER A 342 3.12 -21.19 -14.54
N VAL A 343 2.71 -20.66 -15.69
CA VAL A 343 1.53 -19.78 -15.81
C VAL A 343 0.26 -20.49 -15.34
N GLU A 344 0.13 -21.79 -15.57
CA GLU A 344 -1.01 -22.60 -15.15
C GLU A 344 -1.07 -22.67 -13.61
N GLN A 345 0.06 -22.86 -12.95
CA GLN A 345 0.14 -22.83 -11.48
C GLN A 345 -0.19 -21.44 -10.93
N LEU A 346 0.21 -20.37 -11.63
CA LEU A 346 -0.20 -19.00 -11.29
C LEU A 346 -1.72 -18.84 -11.34
N LEU A 347 -2.37 -19.23 -12.44
CA LEU A 347 -3.82 -19.14 -12.60
C LEU A 347 -4.57 -20.00 -11.56
N ASP A 348 -4.04 -21.19 -11.26
CA ASP A 348 -4.59 -22.07 -10.24
C ASP A 348 -4.52 -21.45 -8.84
N ALA A 349 -3.36 -20.88 -8.48
CA ALA A 349 -3.15 -20.17 -7.22
C ALA A 349 -4.06 -18.94 -7.10
N LEU A 350 -4.22 -18.14 -8.16
CA LEU A 350 -5.14 -16.99 -8.18
C LEU A 350 -6.58 -17.43 -7.95
N ARG A 351 -7.03 -18.48 -8.65
CA ARG A 351 -8.37 -19.05 -8.42
C ARG A 351 -8.53 -19.51 -6.99
N TYR A 352 -7.57 -20.27 -6.49
CA TYR A 352 -7.60 -20.84 -5.14
C TYR A 352 -7.68 -19.76 -4.06
N LEU A 353 -6.89 -18.70 -4.17
CA LEU A 353 -6.91 -17.59 -3.23
C LEU A 353 -8.20 -16.76 -3.34
N LYS A 354 -8.65 -16.42 -4.56
CA LYS A 354 -9.86 -15.61 -4.77
C LYS A 354 -11.12 -16.36 -4.31
N ASP A 355 -11.22 -17.67 -4.57
CA ASP A 355 -12.33 -18.52 -4.11
C ASP A 355 -12.35 -18.62 -2.57
N ASN A 356 -11.20 -18.50 -1.91
CA ASN A 356 -11.09 -18.42 -0.46
C ASN A 356 -11.06 -16.98 0.09
N CYS A 357 -11.68 -16.06 -0.66
CA CYS A 357 -11.96 -14.67 -0.28
C CYS A 357 -10.72 -13.75 -0.15
N PHE A 358 -9.50 -14.23 -0.39
CA PHE A 358 -8.31 -13.38 -0.29
C PHE A 358 -8.27 -12.29 -1.37
N LYS A 359 -7.69 -11.16 -0.98
CA LYS A 359 -7.19 -10.16 -1.94
C LYS A 359 -5.86 -10.64 -2.52
N VAL A 360 -5.71 -10.54 -3.83
CA VAL A 360 -4.54 -11.07 -4.54
C VAL A 360 -3.83 -9.99 -5.33
N ASP A 361 -2.56 -9.80 -4.98
CA ASP A 361 -1.64 -8.92 -5.67
C ASP A 361 -0.63 -9.79 -6.43
N ILE A 362 -0.12 -9.31 -7.57
CA ILE A 362 0.97 -9.99 -8.29
C ILE A 362 2.17 -9.08 -8.50
N HIS A 363 3.36 -9.66 -8.59
CA HIS A 363 4.57 -8.99 -9.06
C HIS A 363 4.80 -9.37 -10.52
N ILE A 364 4.99 -8.39 -11.39
CA ILE A 364 5.27 -8.56 -12.82
C ILE A 364 6.55 -7.81 -13.16
N MET A 365 7.41 -8.43 -13.97
CA MET A 365 8.73 -7.95 -14.34
C MET A 365 8.88 -7.90 -15.85
N PRO A 366 8.68 -6.72 -16.49
CA PRO A 366 9.10 -6.54 -17.87
C PRO A 366 10.64 -6.53 -17.96
N ASP A 367 11.18 -6.58 -19.18
CA ASP A 367 12.62 -6.55 -19.46
C ASP A 367 13.38 -7.79 -18.95
N LEU A 368 12.70 -8.93 -18.75
CA LEU A 368 13.38 -10.17 -18.35
C LEU A 368 14.23 -10.75 -19.49
N PRO A 369 15.30 -11.54 -19.20
CA PRO A 369 16.07 -12.21 -20.24
C PRO A 369 15.21 -13.06 -21.18
N GLY A 370 15.17 -12.70 -22.47
CA GLY A 370 14.36 -13.35 -23.49
C GLY A 370 13.04 -12.66 -23.83
N ALA A 371 12.64 -11.63 -23.07
CA ALA A 371 11.53 -10.76 -23.42
C ALA A 371 11.94 -9.72 -24.49
N ASN A 372 10.93 -9.11 -25.11
CA ASN A 372 11.04 -7.90 -25.92
C ASN A 372 9.82 -6.98 -25.64
N VAL A 373 9.83 -5.77 -26.19
CA VAL A 373 8.79 -4.76 -25.96
C VAL A 373 7.40 -5.28 -26.31
N GLU A 374 7.26 -6.01 -27.42
CA GLU A 374 5.99 -6.56 -27.89
C GLU A 374 5.46 -7.65 -26.96
N ILE A 375 6.35 -8.56 -26.51
CA ILE A 375 6.02 -9.62 -25.56
C ILE A 375 5.60 -9.03 -24.22
N ASP A 376 6.29 -8.00 -23.72
CA ASP A 376 5.96 -7.38 -22.45
C ASP A 376 4.62 -6.61 -22.51
N LYS A 377 4.31 -5.96 -23.64
CA LYS A 377 2.98 -5.37 -23.86
C LYS A 377 1.88 -6.43 -23.87
N ALA A 378 2.09 -7.53 -24.60
CA ALA A 378 1.16 -8.66 -24.64
C ALA A 378 0.99 -9.32 -23.26
N MET A 379 2.06 -9.36 -22.45
CA MET A 379 1.98 -9.80 -21.05
C MET A 379 1.00 -8.94 -20.25
N PHE A 380 1.05 -7.60 -20.37
CA PHE A 380 0.11 -6.74 -19.65
C PHE A 380 -1.34 -6.97 -20.09
N ASP A 381 -1.59 -7.13 -21.40
CA ASP A 381 -2.92 -7.44 -21.92
C ASP A 381 -3.45 -8.77 -21.35
N TYR A 382 -2.60 -9.80 -21.31
CA TYR A 382 -2.94 -11.10 -20.72
C TYR A 382 -3.18 -10.99 -19.20
N VAL A 383 -2.37 -10.21 -18.48
CA VAL A 383 -2.56 -9.96 -17.05
C VAL A 383 -3.89 -9.29 -16.77
N TYR A 384 -4.27 -8.29 -17.57
CA TYR A 384 -5.50 -7.53 -17.39
C TYR A 384 -6.78 -8.28 -17.78
N SER A 385 -6.68 -9.20 -18.74
CA SER A 385 -7.84 -9.94 -19.27
C SER A 385 -8.00 -11.35 -18.71
N VAL A 386 -6.91 -12.06 -18.41
CA VAL A 386 -6.93 -13.47 -17.99
C VAL A 386 -6.57 -13.62 -16.51
N VAL A 387 -5.42 -13.07 -16.10
CA VAL A 387 -4.93 -13.20 -14.71
C VAL A 387 -5.84 -12.44 -13.75
N CYS A 388 -6.23 -11.21 -14.11
CA CYS A 388 -7.17 -10.37 -13.38
C CYS A 388 -6.85 -10.25 -11.86
N PRO A 389 -5.64 -9.82 -11.48
CA PRO A 389 -5.27 -9.59 -10.07
C PRO A 389 -6.00 -8.37 -9.52
N ASP A 390 -6.05 -8.19 -8.20
CA ASP A 390 -6.57 -6.96 -7.60
C ASP A 390 -5.55 -5.83 -7.66
N GLN A 391 -4.26 -6.16 -7.53
CA GLN A 391 -3.14 -5.23 -7.67
C GLN A 391 -1.98 -5.84 -8.45
N MET A 392 -1.21 -4.99 -9.14
CA MET A 392 0.01 -5.40 -9.83
C MET A 392 1.16 -4.46 -9.50
N LYS A 393 2.25 -4.99 -8.95
CA LYS A 393 3.52 -4.30 -8.78
C LYS A 393 4.36 -4.52 -10.04
N VAL A 394 4.68 -3.45 -10.76
CA VAL A 394 5.49 -3.51 -11.99
C VAL A 394 6.94 -3.23 -11.63
N TYR A 395 7.81 -4.22 -11.78
CA TYR A 395 9.22 -4.17 -11.42
C TYR A 395 10.09 -4.54 -12.63
N PRO A 396 10.44 -3.58 -13.50
CA PRO A 396 11.36 -3.84 -14.59
C PRO A 396 12.61 -4.57 -14.10
N CYS A 397 13.05 -5.58 -14.84
CA CYS A 397 14.23 -6.34 -14.47
C CYS A 397 15.45 -5.41 -14.43
N GLN A 398 16.22 -5.49 -13.36
CA GLN A 398 17.46 -4.73 -13.17
C GLN A 398 18.59 -5.73 -12.95
N THR A 399 19.71 -5.52 -13.64
CA THR A 399 20.93 -6.26 -13.41
C THR A 399 21.56 -5.74 -12.11
N VAL A 400 21.66 -6.62 -11.11
CA VAL A 400 22.23 -6.29 -9.80
C VAL A 400 23.25 -7.35 -9.39
N PRO A 401 24.20 -7.03 -8.48
CA PRO A 401 25.18 -7.97 -8.00
C PRO A 401 24.56 -9.24 -7.38
N TRP A 402 25.38 -10.30 -7.33
CA TRP A 402 25.00 -11.59 -6.74
C TRP A 402 23.83 -12.28 -7.45
N THR A 403 23.70 -12.04 -8.77
CA THR A 403 22.72 -12.69 -9.64
C THR A 403 23.42 -13.48 -10.75
N VAL A 404 22.68 -14.37 -11.39
CA VAL A 404 23.19 -15.05 -12.61
C VAL A 404 23.12 -14.10 -13.80
N ILE A 405 22.09 -13.25 -13.87
CA ILE A 405 21.94 -12.28 -14.96
C ILE A 405 23.03 -11.21 -14.97
N GLN A 406 23.70 -10.93 -13.84
CA GLN A 406 24.91 -10.11 -13.78
C GLN A 406 26.00 -10.64 -14.72
N LYS A 407 26.24 -11.95 -14.71
CA LYS A 407 27.24 -12.58 -15.59
C LYS A 407 26.80 -12.47 -17.05
N TRP A 408 25.53 -12.72 -17.32
CA TRP A 408 24.97 -12.61 -18.68
C TRP A 408 25.06 -11.19 -19.23
N HIS A 409 24.87 -10.19 -18.38
CA HIS A 409 25.05 -8.78 -18.74
C HIS A 409 26.51 -8.45 -19.05
N ALA A 410 27.44 -8.88 -18.20
CA ALA A 410 28.88 -8.69 -18.42
C ALA A 410 29.38 -9.38 -19.71
N GLU A 411 28.80 -10.54 -20.06
CA GLU A 411 29.09 -11.28 -21.30
C GLU A 411 28.35 -10.71 -22.53
N GLY A 412 27.43 -9.76 -22.35
CA GLY A 412 26.59 -9.20 -23.42
C GLY A 412 25.48 -10.13 -23.92
N THR A 413 25.25 -11.28 -23.27
CA THR A 413 24.19 -12.24 -23.64
C THR A 413 22.80 -11.81 -23.15
N TYR A 414 22.74 -10.87 -22.20
CA TYR A 414 21.53 -10.17 -21.79
C TYR A 414 21.79 -8.67 -21.71
N VAL A 415 21.09 -7.89 -22.54
CA VAL A 415 21.16 -6.43 -22.56
C VAL A 415 19.77 -5.87 -22.26
N PRO A 416 19.55 -5.27 -21.07
CA PRO A 416 18.30 -4.62 -20.70
C PRO A 416 17.85 -3.58 -21.72
N TYR A 417 16.54 -3.34 -21.83
CA TYR A 417 15.96 -2.33 -22.72
C TYR A 417 16.56 -0.95 -22.45
N PHE A 418 16.65 -0.61 -21.16
CA PHE A 418 17.12 0.70 -20.73
C PHE A 418 18.56 0.99 -21.16
N ASP A 419 19.40 -0.05 -21.25
CA ASP A 419 20.80 0.07 -21.69
C ASP A 419 20.90 0.25 -23.22
N LYS A 420 19.90 -0.22 -23.98
CA LYS A 420 19.81 -0.02 -25.43
C LYS A 420 19.26 1.36 -25.77
N ASP A 421 18.05 1.64 -25.27
CA ASP A 421 17.39 2.94 -25.35
C ASP A 421 16.39 3.05 -24.19
N PRO A 422 16.57 4.00 -23.25
CA PRO A 422 15.65 4.25 -22.15
C PRO A 422 14.17 4.38 -22.56
N LYS A 423 13.91 4.83 -23.79
CA LYS A 423 12.54 4.98 -24.32
C LYS A 423 11.80 3.65 -24.42
N LEU A 424 12.48 2.55 -24.70
CA LEU A 424 11.86 1.23 -24.83
C LEU A 424 11.20 0.80 -23.52
N LEU A 425 11.90 0.97 -22.40
CA LEU A 425 11.32 0.65 -21.10
C LEU A 425 10.19 1.62 -20.72
N ILE A 426 10.39 2.92 -20.97
CA ILE A 426 9.36 3.94 -20.70
C ILE A 426 8.09 3.63 -21.50
N GLU A 427 8.21 3.20 -22.75
CA GLU A 427 7.09 2.81 -23.61
C GLU A 427 6.30 1.61 -23.03
N VAL A 428 7.01 0.56 -22.60
CA VAL A 428 6.39 -0.62 -21.99
C VAL A 428 5.65 -0.26 -20.70
N VAL A 429 6.29 0.54 -19.82
CA VAL A 429 5.68 0.95 -18.55
C VAL A 429 4.53 1.92 -18.76
N ARG A 430 4.64 2.85 -19.73
CA ARG A 430 3.54 3.73 -20.14
C ARG A 430 2.34 2.91 -20.62
N TYR A 431 2.58 1.93 -21.49
CA TYR A 431 1.54 1.04 -21.99
C TYR A 431 0.79 0.37 -20.84
N ALA A 432 1.53 -0.21 -19.87
CA ALA A 432 0.93 -0.83 -18.69
C ALA A 432 0.02 0.13 -17.90
N MET A 433 0.43 1.40 -17.72
CA MET A 433 -0.37 2.40 -17.01
C MET A 433 -1.59 2.87 -17.82
N GLU A 434 -1.44 3.03 -19.13
CA GLU A 434 -2.47 3.52 -20.04
C GLU A 434 -3.60 2.49 -20.24
N THR A 435 -3.26 1.21 -20.37
CA THR A 435 -4.23 0.12 -20.61
C THR A 435 -4.78 -0.50 -19.32
N CYS A 436 -4.29 -0.09 -18.14
CA CYS A 436 -4.73 -0.64 -16.86
C CYS A 436 -6.25 -0.45 -16.67
N PRO A 437 -7.01 -1.52 -16.39
CA PRO A 437 -8.44 -1.41 -16.12
C PRO A 437 -8.70 -0.75 -14.76
N ASN A 438 -9.91 -0.22 -14.61
CA ASN A 438 -10.28 0.61 -13.46
C ASN A 438 -10.46 -0.14 -12.14
N TRP A 439 -10.50 -1.48 -12.17
CA TRP A 439 -10.55 -2.37 -11.00
C TRP A 439 -9.17 -2.86 -10.54
N ILE A 440 -8.08 -2.54 -11.25
CA ILE A 440 -6.71 -2.90 -10.86
C ILE A 440 -6.02 -1.69 -10.24
N ARG A 441 -5.26 -1.94 -9.17
CA ARG A 441 -4.37 -0.93 -8.58
C ARG A 441 -2.93 -1.19 -8.98
N LEU A 442 -2.23 -0.15 -9.43
CA LEU A 442 -0.78 -0.18 -9.60
C LEU A 442 -0.12 0.49 -8.39
N PRO A 443 0.17 -0.19 -7.26
CA PRO A 443 0.75 0.43 -6.08
C PRO A 443 2.17 0.97 -6.30
N ARG A 444 2.98 0.21 -7.05
CA ARG A 444 4.38 0.54 -7.37
C ARG A 444 4.62 0.27 -8.85
N VAL A 445 5.26 1.24 -9.47
CA VAL A 445 5.77 1.19 -10.83
C VAL A 445 7.24 1.54 -10.65
N ILE A 446 8.07 0.49 -10.70
CA ILE A 446 9.49 0.40 -10.29
C ILE A 446 9.70 0.08 -8.81
N ARG A 447 10.73 -0.75 -8.57
CA ARG A 447 11.22 -1.11 -7.25
C ARG A 447 12.25 -0.08 -6.77
N ASP A 448 12.21 0.28 -5.50
CA ASP A 448 13.16 1.20 -4.87
C ASP A 448 14.52 0.52 -4.59
N ILE A 449 15.21 0.03 -5.63
CA ILE A 449 16.60 -0.41 -5.51
C ILE A 449 17.51 0.83 -5.60
N PRO A 450 18.46 1.02 -4.65
CA PRO A 450 19.47 2.08 -4.74
C PRO A 450 20.27 2.03 -6.05
N CYS A 451 19.82 2.76 -7.07
CA CYS A 451 20.34 2.64 -8.43
C CYS A 451 21.84 2.92 -8.52
N GLY A 452 22.31 3.96 -7.85
CA GLY A 452 23.74 4.34 -7.85
C GLY A 452 24.66 3.43 -7.03
N VAL A 453 24.15 2.34 -6.43
CA VAL A 453 24.95 1.38 -5.65
C VAL A 453 24.86 -0.02 -6.25
N TYR A 454 23.66 -0.46 -6.65
CA TYR A 454 23.42 -1.84 -7.04
C TYR A 454 23.05 -2.05 -8.50
N VAL A 455 22.59 -1.02 -9.23
CA VAL A 455 22.12 -1.24 -10.60
C VAL A 455 23.30 -1.14 -11.54
N GLU A 456 23.72 -2.29 -12.08
CA GLU A 456 24.79 -2.41 -13.07
C GLU A 456 24.27 -2.32 -14.51
N GLY A 457 22.98 -2.60 -14.71
CA GLY A 457 22.29 -2.49 -15.99
C GLY A 457 20.77 -2.47 -15.80
N GLY A 458 20.06 -1.83 -16.73
CA GLY A 458 18.61 -1.63 -16.68
C GLY A 458 18.22 -0.29 -16.07
N ASN A 459 16.98 -0.19 -15.62
CA ASN A 459 16.41 1.08 -15.16
C ASN A 459 17.24 1.75 -14.06
N ASN A 460 17.61 3.03 -14.26
CA ASN A 460 18.25 3.86 -13.23
C ASN A 460 17.36 5.03 -12.76
N ILE A 461 16.10 5.09 -13.20
CA ILE A 461 15.16 6.16 -12.86
C ILE A 461 14.30 5.72 -11.67
N GLY A 462 14.50 6.34 -10.52
CA GLY A 462 13.73 6.07 -9.29
C GLY A 462 12.32 6.68 -9.25
N ASN A 463 12.03 7.67 -10.11
CA ASN A 463 10.75 8.40 -10.13
C ASN A 463 9.95 8.22 -11.44
N MET A 464 10.14 7.12 -12.17
CA MET A 464 9.54 6.94 -13.52
C MET A 464 8.03 7.08 -13.54
N ARG A 465 7.31 6.65 -12.49
CA ARG A 465 5.86 6.84 -12.44
C ARG A 465 5.48 8.32 -12.59
N GLN A 466 6.19 9.22 -11.91
CA GLN A 466 5.91 10.66 -11.98
C GLN A 466 6.16 11.20 -13.39
N ILE A 467 7.21 10.70 -14.05
CA ILE A 467 7.54 11.05 -15.43
C ILE A 467 6.41 10.60 -16.37
N ILE A 468 5.99 9.35 -16.26
CA ILE A 468 4.92 8.79 -17.11
C ILE A 468 3.57 9.46 -16.81
N ASP A 469 3.24 9.71 -15.54
CA ASP A 469 2.02 10.45 -15.16
C ASP A 469 2.01 11.84 -15.83
N ALA A 470 3.13 12.55 -15.88
CA ALA A 470 3.25 13.84 -16.56
C ALA A 470 3.12 13.73 -18.09
N MET A 471 3.68 12.68 -18.69
CA MET A 471 3.54 12.42 -20.12
C MET A 471 2.09 12.16 -20.50
N LEU A 472 1.40 11.28 -19.77
CA LEU A 472 -0.02 10.98 -19.99
C LEU A 472 -0.88 12.25 -19.85
N GLN A 473 -0.62 13.08 -18.84
CA GLN A 473 -1.31 14.35 -18.65
C GLN A 473 -1.09 15.32 -19.82
N GLY A 474 0.15 15.42 -20.33
CA GLY A 474 0.47 16.24 -21.52
C GLY A 474 -0.27 15.79 -22.77
N ASP A 475 -0.52 14.49 -22.90
CA ASP A 475 -1.26 13.88 -24.02
C ASP A 475 -2.79 13.88 -23.80
N GLY A 476 -3.27 14.44 -22.67
CA GLY A 476 -4.70 14.44 -22.31
C GLY A 476 -5.25 13.07 -21.90
N VAL A 477 -4.37 12.08 -21.67
CA VAL A 477 -4.71 10.71 -21.25
C VAL A 477 -4.73 10.62 -19.73
N CYS A 478 -5.78 10.01 -19.18
CA CYS A 478 -5.89 9.75 -17.74
C CYS A 478 -5.73 8.26 -17.47
N SER A 479 -4.75 7.87 -16.63
CA SER A 479 -4.65 6.50 -16.12
C SER A 479 -5.95 6.13 -15.39
N LYS A 480 -6.48 4.95 -15.70
CA LYS A 480 -7.69 4.41 -15.04
C LYS A 480 -7.36 3.60 -13.80
N ASP A 481 -6.08 3.33 -13.53
CA ASP A 481 -5.67 2.55 -12.38
C ASP A 481 -6.16 3.16 -11.06
N ILE A 482 -6.53 2.32 -10.09
CA ILE A 482 -7.13 2.77 -8.83
C ILE A 482 -6.25 3.81 -8.13
N ARG A 483 -4.91 3.68 -8.20
CA ARG A 483 -4.01 4.60 -7.49
C ARG A 483 -4.02 5.99 -8.13
N ALA A 484 -4.12 6.12 -9.45
CA ALA A 484 -4.21 7.43 -10.10
C ALA A 484 -5.50 8.17 -9.74
N ARG A 485 -6.58 7.42 -9.46
CA ARG A 485 -7.92 7.98 -9.22
C ARG A 485 -8.22 8.25 -7.74
N GLU A 486 -7.40 7.81 -6.78
CA GLU A 486 -7.63 8.02 -5.33
C GLU A 486 -7.96 9.50 -5.03
N ILE A 487 -9.03 9.77 -4.27
CA ILE A 487 -9.50 11.15 -4.01
C ILE A 487 -8.40 12.04 -3.41
N GLY A 488 -7.55 11.51 -2.54
CA GLY A 488 -6.46 12.28 -1.93
C GLY A 488 -5.32 12.67 -2.89
N ARG A 489 -5.35 12.18 -4.14
CA ARG A 489 -4.50 12.67 -5.26
C ARG A 489 -5.24 13.63 -6.18
N ASN A 490 -6.56 13.69 -6.06
CA ASN A 490 -7.48 14.45 -6.90
C ASN A 490 -8.24 15.46 -6.03
N ALA A 491 -7.52 16.29 -5.26
CA ALA A 491 -8.11 17.15 -4.24
C ALA A 491 -9.19 18.13 -4.77
N SER A 492 -9.13 18.49 -6.06
CA SER A 492 -10.16 19.30 -6.73
C SER A 492 -11.54 18.62 -6.83
N TYR A 493 -11.65 17.33 -6.48
CA TYR A 493 -12.89 16.55 -6.51
C TYR A 493 -13.54 16.38 -5.13
N TYR A 494 -12.94 16.87 -4.03
CA TYR A 494 -13.49 16.66 -2.68
C TYR A 494 -14.94 17.14 -2.53
N ASN A 495 -15.28 18.27 -3.15
CA ASN A 495 -16.62 18.87 -3.09
C ASN A 495 -17.51 18.51 -4.30
N LYS A 496 -17.09 17.57 -5.15
CA LYS A 496 -17.86 17.15 -6.32
C LYS A 496 -18.75 15.96 -5.97
N ALA A 497 -19.91 15.87 -6.62
CA ALA A 497 -20.82 14.75 -6.47
C ALA A 497 -20.19 13.44 -6.99
N GLY A 498 -20.49 12.34 -6.30
CA GLY A 498 -20.11 10.98 -6.70
C GLY A 498 -21.33 10.15 -7.10
N ALA A 499 -21.08 9.04 -7.81
CA ALA A 499 -22.07 8.06 -8.22
C ALA A 499 -21.53 6.64 -8.02
N TYR A 500 -22.44 5.71 -7.73
CA TYR A 500 -22.11 4.29 -7.66
C TYR A 500 -22.06 3.69 -9.06
N ASN A 501 -20.94 3.03 -9.39
CA ASN A 501 -20.73 2.30 -10.62
C ASN A 501 -20.35 0.85 -10.29
N CYS A 502 -20.90 -0.11 -11.04
CA CYS A 502 -20.59 -1.53 -10.88
C CYS A 502 -19.93 -2.07 -12.15
N TYR A 503 -18.72 -2.60 -12.02
CA TYR A 503 -17.94 -3.18 -13.10
C TYR A 503 -17.85 -4.68 -12.89
N LYS A 504 -18.56 -5.45 -13.71
CA LYS A 504 -18.51 -6.91 -13.72
C LYS A 504 -17.42 -7.38 -14.68
N TYR A 505 -16.56 -8.28 -14.22
CA TYR A 505 -15.57 -8.97 -15.05
C TYR A 505 -15.44 -10.43 -14.61
N ARG A 506 -15.04 -11.30 -15.54
CA ARG A 506 -14.84 -12.72 -15.25
C ARG A 506 -13.34 -12.98 -15.13
N GLY A 507 -12.92 -13.55 -14.01
CA GLY A 507 -11.52 -13.87 -13.75
C GLY A 507 -11.40 -15.13 -12.90
N ASN A 508 -10.50 -16.03 -13.31
CA ASN A 508 -10.19 -17.25 -12.56
C ASN A 508 -11.45 -18.07 -12.22
N CYS A 509 -12.29 -18.37 -13.22
CA CYS A 509 -13.53 -19.16 -13.10
C CYS A 509 -14.61 -18.60 -12.15
N GLY A 510 -14.55 -17.32 -11.78
CA GLY A 510 -15.60 -16.66 -10.99
C GLY A 510 -16.00 -15.30 -11.55
N ASP A 511 -17.13 -14.79 -11.08
CA ASP A 511 -17.65 -13.48 -11.44
C ASP A 511 -17.21 -12.47 -10.36
N ASP A 512 -16.35 -11.53 -10.75
CA ASP A 512 -15.91 -10.43 -9.90
C ASP A 512 -16.70 -9.16 -10.21
N TYR A 513 -17.08 -8.45 -9.15
CA TYR A 513 -17.81 -7.19 -9.17
C TYR A 513 -16.98 -6.14 -8.43
N PHE A 514 -16.51 -5.15 -9.17
CA PHE A 514 -15.88 -3.95 -8.61
C PHE A 514 -16.93 -2.85 -8.52
N ILE A 515 -17.43 -2.58 -7.32
CA ILE A 515 -18.44 -1.55 -7.08
C ILE A 515 -17.73 -0.33 -6.51
N ALA A 516 -17.74 0.77 -7.24
CA ALA A 516 -17.03 2.00 -6.93
C ALA A 516 -17.99 3.16 -6.69
N TYR A 517 -17.70 3.99 -5.69
CA TYR A 517 -18.27 5.32 -5.56
C TYR A 517 -17.22 6.32 -6.06
N GLU A 518 -17.49 6.91 -7.22
CA GLU A 518 -16.53 7.70 -8.00
C GLU A 518 -17.20 8.96 -8.56
N SER A 519 -16.41 9.96 -8.97
CA SER A 519 -16.93 11.17 -9.60
C SER A 519 -17.72 10.84 -10.86
N VAL A 520 -18.63 11.72 -11.26
CA VAL A 520 -19.49 11.51 -12.45
C VAL A 520 -18.66 11.28 -13.73
N ASP A 521 -17.52 11.94 -13.85
CA ASP A 521 -16.55 11.77 -14.94
C ASP A 521 -15.55 10.61 -14.72
N LYS A 522 -15.69 9.88 -13.62
CA LYS A 522 -14.91 8.69 -13.23
C LYS A 522 -13.42 8.93 -12.99
N LYS A 523 -12.98 10.19 -12.91
CA LYS A 523 -11.58 10.58 -12.70
C LYS A 523 -11.13 10.46 -11.24
N ALA A 524 -12.04 10.64 -10.28
CA ALA A 524 -11.75 10.54 -8.85
C ALA A 524 -12.56 9.41 -8.20
N LEU A 525 -11.91 8.65 -7.33
CA LEU A 525 -12.44 7.49 -6.62
C LEU A 525 -12.48 7.78 -5.12
N PHE A 526 -13.68 7.78 -4.56
CA PHE A 526 -13.93 8.05 -3.14
C PHE A 526 -13.91 6.77 -2.30
N GLY A 527 -14.34 5.65 -2.87
CA GLY A 527 -14.27 4.33 -2.23
C GLY A 527 -14.75 3.22 -3.16
N PHE A 528 -14.46 1.97 -2.80
CA PHE A 528 -14.89 0.80 -3.57
C PHE A 528 -15.04 -0.44 -2.69
N ILE A 529 -15.76 -1.44 -3.21
CA ILE A 529 -15.87 -2.78 -2.65
C ILE A 529 -15.68 -3.83 -3.75
N ARG A 530 -14.94 -4.90 -3.43
CA ARG A 530 -14.69 -6.05 -4.30
C ARG A 530 -15.56 -7.21 -3.84
N LEU A 531 -16.58 -7.54 -4.62
CA LEU A 531 -17.43 -8.70 -4.40
C LEU A 531 -17.09 -9.78 -5.43
N ARG A 532 -16.92 -11.03 -4.99
CA ARG A 532 -16.77 -12.20 -5.85
C ARG A 532 -17.92 -13.17 -5.64
N ILE A 533 -18.40 -13.72 -6.74
CA ILE A 533 -19.33 -14.84 -6.76
C ILE A 533 -18.61 -16.03 -7.40
N VAL A 534 -18.50 -17.10 -6.62
CA VAL A 534 -17.83 -18.33 -7.04
C VAL A 534 -18.80 -19.26 -7.76
N ASP A 535 -18.28 -20.09 -8.65
CA ASP A 535 -19.03 -21.20 -9.24
C ASP A 535 -19.41 -22.22 -8.15
N GLN A 536 -20.68 -22.57 -8.00
CA GLN A 536 -21.12 -23.47 -6.92
C GLN A 536 -20.73 -24.94 -7.15
N LYS A 537 -20.52 -25.36 -8.41
CA LYS A 537 -20.22 -26.75 -8.76
C LYS A 537 -18.71 -27.01 -8.80
N ASN A 538 -17.96 -26.06 -9.34
CA ASN A 538 -16.52 -26.18 -9.53
C ASN A 538 -15.83 -24.97 -8.90
N ASN A 539 -15.64 -24.99 -7.57
CA ASN A 539 -14.85 -24.02 -6.82
C ASN A 539 -13.75 -24.71 -6.02
N LYS A 540 -12.79 -23.91 -5.55
CA LYS A 540 -11.73 -24.38 -4.65
C LYS A 540 -11.92 -23.91 -3.20
N ILE A 541 -13.16 -23.75 -2.75
CA ILE A 541 -13.44 -23.32 -1.37
C ILE A 541 -13.02 -24.40 -0.39
N ILE A 542 -12.22 -24.00 0.60
CA ILE A 542 -11.81 -24.84 1.74
C ILE A 542 -12.55 -24.43 3.03
N PHE A 543 -12.96 -23.17 3.13
CA PHE A 543 -13.69 -22.65 4.27
C PHE A 543 -15.19 -22.82 4.04
N ASP A 544 -15.82 -23.80 4.67
CA ASP A 544 -17.24 -24.11 4.43
C ASP A 544 -18.20 -22.93 4.64
N ILE A 545 -17.83 -21.98 5.51
CA ILE A 545 -18.60 -20.75 5.74
C ILE A 545 -18.75 -19.88 4.48
N LEU A 546 -17.87 -20.03 3.49
CA LEU A 546 -17.91 -19.28 2.23
C LEU A 546 -18.91 -19.87 1.20
N ARG A 547 -19.31 -21.14 1.36
CA ARG A 547 -20.19 -21.82 0.39
C ARG A 547 -21.56 -21.15 0.32
N GLY A 548 -22.08 -20.97 -0.90
CA GLY A 548 -23.39 -20.35 -1.14
C GLY A 548 -23.50 -18.87 -0.76
N ARG A 549 -22.37 -18.17 -0.55
CA ARG A 549 -22.35 -16.76 -0.13
C ARG A 549 -21.54 -15.88 -1.08
N GLY A 550 -21.85 -14.59 -1.11
CA GLY A 550 -21.03 -13.58 -1.78
C GLY A 550 -19.75 -13.30 -1.00
N LEU A 551 -18.62 -13.12 -1.68
CA LEU A 551 -17.30 -12.96 -1.04
C LEU A 551 -16.81 -11.51 -1.19
N ILE A 552 -16.89 -10.72 -0.13
CA ILE A 552 -16.27 -9.38 -0.07
C ILE A 552 -14.80 -9.54 0.26
N ARG A 553 -13.95 -9.31 -0.75
CA ARG A 553 -12.50 -9.47 -0.69
C ARG A 553 -11.77 -8.20 -0.26
N GLU A 554 -12.42 -7.05 -0.41
CA GLU A 554 -11.92 -5.74 0.02
C GLU A 554 -13.07 -4.73 0.11
N LEU A 555 -13.12 -3.96 1.18
CA LEU A 555 -13.86 -2.69 1.26
C LEU A 555 -12.85 -1.61 1.60
N HIS A 556 -12.77 -0.59 0.76
CA HIS A 556 -11.84 0.52 0.97
C HIS A 556 -12.55 1.84 0.74
N VAL A 557 -12.57 2.70 1.75
CA VAL A 557 -13.07 4.07 1.66
C VAL A 557 -11.87 4.98 1.89
N TYR A 558 -11.57 5.83 0.92
CA TYR A 558 -10.49 6.79 1.05
C TYR A 558 -10.91 7.86 2.05
N GLY A 559 -10.17 7.98 3.15
CA GLY A 559 -10.44 8.96 4.18
C GLY A 559 -10.06 10.38 3.75
N ASP A 560 -10.60 11.35 4.48
CA ASP A 560 -10.25 12.76 4.33
C ASP A 560 -8.79 12.97 4.69
N THR A 561 -7.93 13.10 3.68
CA THR A 561 -6.66 13.78 3.85
C THR A 561 -6.83 15.18 3.33
N ILE A 562 -6.97 16.16 4.23
CA ILE A 562 -6.38 17.51 4.19
C ILE A 562 -7.03 18.38 5.29
N ALA A 563 -6.19 19.25 5.85
CA ALA A 563 -6.38 20.42 6.72
C ALA A 563 -7.74 21.15 6.79
N VAL A 564 -8.67 20.95 5.86
CA VAL A 564 -9.92 21.72 5.77
C VAL A 564 -10.83 21.45 6.98
N ASN A 565 -10.84 20.23 7.50
CA ASN A 565 -11.72 19.85 8.64
C ASN A 565 -11.19 20.28 10.02
N SER A 566 -9.92 20.69 10.17
CA SER A 566 -9.43 21.12 11.50
C SER A 566 -10.02 22.46 11.92
N ILE A 567 -10.52 23.27 10.98
CA ILE A 567 -11.21 24.54 11.26
C ILE A 567 -12.67 24.52 10.79
N ALA A 568 -12.99 23.83 9.69
CA ALA A 568 -14.37 23.64 9.29
C ALA A 568 -14.95 22.41 9.99
N LYS A 569 -15.70 22.63 11.09
CA LYS A 569 -16.73 21.69 11.59
C LYS A 569 -17.90 21.52 10.59
N SER A 570 -17.66 21.62 9.28
CA SER A 570 -18.61 21.19 8.26
C SER A 570 -18.26 19.74 7.91
N GLY A 571 -19.01 18.81 8.49
CA GLY A 571 -18.86 17.38 8.22
C GLY A 571 -18.74 17.10 6.72
N CYS A 572 -17.68 16.39 6.34
CA CYS A 572 -17.42 16.03 4.96
C CYS A 572 -18.64 15.28 4.38
N GLN A 573 -19.07 15.67 3.18
CA GLN A 573 -20.20 15.15 2.40
C GLN A 573 -20.17 13.63 2.12
N HIS A 574 -19.18 12.91 2.64
CA HIS A 574 -18.83 11.52 2.32
C HIS A 574 -19.04 10.54 3.49
N SER A 575 -19.68 10.97 4.58
CA SER A 575 -20.15 10.06 5.63
C SER A 575 -21.14 9.05 5.04
N GLY A 576 -20.89 7.76 5.26
CA GLY A 576 -21.80 6.69 4.85
C GLY A 576 -21.45 5.96 3.54
N ILE A 577 -20.42 6.37 2.79
CA ILE A 577 -19.97 5.66 1.56
C ILE A 577 -19.76 4.17 1.81
N GLY A 578 -19.03 3.80 2.87
CA GLY A 578 -18.77 2.40 3.19
C GLY A 578 -20.05 1.59 3.44
N THR A 579 -21.04 2.20 4.11
CA THR A 579 -22.35 1.56 4.33
C THR A 579 -23.10 1.40 3.01
N GLY A 580 -23.07 2.41 2.13
CA GLY A 580 -23.72 2.32 0.81
C GLY A 580 -23.08 1.27 -0.10
N LEU A 581 -21.75 1.17 -0.11
CA LEU A 581 -21.02 0.14 -0.83
C LEU A 581 -21.36 -1.27 -0.32
N LEU A 582 -21.42 -1.46 1.01
CA LEU A 582 -21.85 -2.73 1.60
C LEU A 582 -23.28 -3.09 1.19
N ASN A 583 -24.22 -2.16 1.31
CA ASN A 583 -25.61 -2.40 0.92
C ASN A 583 -25.73 -2.76 -0.57
N TYR A 584 -24.95 -2.11 -1.44
CA TYR A 584 -24.92 -2.46 -2.87
C TYR A 584 -24.38 -3.89 -3.05
N ALA A 585 -23.26 -4.25 -2.41
CA ALA A 585 -22.75 -5.62 -2.49
C ALA A 585 -23.75 -6.67 -1.98
N GLU A 586 -24.48 -6.38 -0.90
CA GLU A 586 -25.56 -7.25 -0.39
C GLU A 586 -26.67 -7.43 -1.43
N ILE A 587 -27.12 -6.35 -2.09
CA ILE A 587 -28.11 -6.42 -3.18
C ILE A 587 -27.58 -7.29 -4.32
N VAL A 588 -26.35 -7.07 -4.79
CA VAL A 588 -25.78 -7.86 -5.90
C VAL A 588 -25.68 -9.34 -5.53
N ALA A 589 -25.33 -9.67 -4.28
CA ALA A 589 -25.32 -11.05 -3.81
C ALA A 589 -26.73 -11.68 -3.86
N MET A 590 -27.76 -10.96 -3.38
CA MET A 590 -29.16 -11.41 -3.42
C MET A 590 -29.71 -11.53 -4.84
N GLU A 591 -29.37 -10.60 -5.75
CA GLU A 591 -29.74 -10.65 -7.17
C GLU A 591 -29.17 -11.91 -7.87
N ASN A 592 -28.07 -12.45 -7.36
CA ASN A 592 -27.48 -13.73 -7.81
C ASN A 592 -28.00 -14.95 -7.04
N GLY A 593 -29.01 -14.78 -6.18
CA GLY A 593 -29.67 -15.87 -5.45
C GLY A 593 -28.86 -16.41 -4.27
N LEU A 594 -27.87 -15.66 -3.77
CA LEU A 594 -27.06 -16.07 -2.63
C LEU A 594 -27.78 -15.76 -1.32
N CYS A 595 -27.72 -16.67 -0.36
CA CYS A 595 -28.42 -16.56 0.93
C CYS A 595 -27.62 -15.82 2.01
N GLY A 596 -26.45 -15.30 1.66
CA GLY A 596 -25.62 -14.54 2.59
C GLY A 596 -24.38 -13.96 1.93
N ILE A 597 -23.61 -13.26 2.73
CA ILE A 597 -22.39 -12.58 2.31
C ILE A 597 -21.33 -12.70 3.41
N VAL A 598 -20.07 -12.79 2.99
CA VAL A 598 -18.91 -12.92 3.86
C VAL A 598 -17.88 -11.86 3.54
N VAL A 599 -17.19 -11.35 4.55
CA VAL A 599 -16.09 -10.39 4.42
C VAL A 599 -14.81 -10.99 4.98
N ILE A 600 -13.73 -10.95 4.19
CA ILE A 600 -12.38 -11.10 4.72
C ILE A 600 -11.99 -9.77 5.39
N SER A 601 -11.99 -9.76 6.72
CA SER A 601 -11.76 -8.56 7.49
C SER A 601 -10.41 -8.62 8.20
N GLY A 602 -9.72 -7.49 8.28
CA GLY A 602 -8.59 -7.33 9.19
C GLY A 602 -9.09 -7.28 10.63
N GLU A 603 -8.29 -7.81 11.55
CA GLU A 603 -8.70 -8.00 12.94
C GLU A 603 -9.13 -6.69 13.61
N GLY A 604 -8.39 -5.61 13.39
CA GLY A 604 -8.66 -4.29 13.94
C GLY A 604 -9.87 -3.55 13.36
N VAL A 605 -10.60 -4.11 12.38
CA VAL A 605 -11.79 -3.47 11.78
C VAL A 605 -13.06 -4.32 11.88
N LYS A 606 -13.03 -5.47 12.55
CA LYS A 606 -14.22 -6.34 12.69
C LYS A 606 -15.41 -5.64 13.37
N ALA A 607 -15.15 -4.81 14.37
CA ALA A 607 -16.17 -4.02 15.08
C ALA A 607 -16.98 -3.08 14.15
N TYR A 608 -16.41 -2.66 13.01
CA TYR A 608 -17.15 -1.88 12.01
C TYR A 608 -18.28 -2.71 11.38
N TYR A 609 -18.02 -3.98 11.07
CA TYR A 609 -18.97 -4.89 10.45
C TYR A 609 -20.01 -5.41 11.46
N GLU A 610 -19.61 -5.63 12.72
CA GLU A 610 -20.53 -6.03 13.81
C GLU A 610 -21.66 -5.02 13.99
N LYS A 611 -21.33 -3.72 13.96
CA LYS A 611 -22.30 -2.62 14.00
C LYS A 611 -23.27 -2.61 12.80
N LYS A 612 -22.97 -3.36 11.74
CA LYS A 612 -23.80 -3.51 10.52
C LYS A 612 -24.53 -4.87 10.47
N GLY A 613 -24.51 -5.62 11.57
CA GLY A 613 -25.22 -6.90 11.70
C GLY A 613 -24.44 -8.11 11.22
N TYR A 614 -23.14 -7.97 10.95
CA TYR A 614 -22.27 -9.12 10.66
C TYR A 614 -21.83 -9.78 11.97
N LYS A 615 -21.55 -11.08 11.92
CA LYS A 615 -21.02 -11.86 13.04
C LYS A 615 -19.71 -12.53 12.65
N GLU A 616 -18.77 -12.59 13.57
CA GLU A 616 -17.50 -13.27 13.33
C GLU A 616 -17.68 -14.80 13.40
N VAL A 617 -17.30 -15.50 12.34
CA VAL A 617 -17.30 -16.97 12.24
C VAL A 617 -16.03 -17.40 11.49
N ASN A 618 -15.24 -18.29 12.08
CA ASN A 618 -14.00 -18.83 11.49
C ASN A 618 -13.08 -17.74 10.90
N THR A 619 -12.87 -16.64 11.65
CA THR A 619 -12.09 -15.44 11.27
C THR A 619 -12.73 -14.50 10.24
N PHE A 620 -13.88 -14.85 9.66
CA PHE A 620 -14.59 -14.03 8.68
C PHE A 620 -15.77 -13.29 9.31
N MET A 621 -16.21 -12.20 8.70
CA MET A 621 -17.46 -11.53 9.10
C MET A 621 -18.59 -11.98 8.18
N VAL A 622 -19.64 -12.56 8.74
CA VAL A 622 -20.74 -13.21 8.01
C VAL A 622 -22.05 -12.51 8.28
N LYS A 623 -22.87 -12.34 7.24
CA LYS A 623 -24.25 -11.90 7.34
C LYS A 623 -25.13 -12.76 6.44
N ASP A 624 -26.13 -13.40 7.01
CA ASP A 624 -27.12 -14.17 6.27
C ASP A 624 -28.32 -13.29 5.91
N PHE A 625 -29.01 -13.63 4.82
CA PHE A 625 -30.16 -12.92 4.31
C PHE A 625 -31.44 -13.74 4.52
N TRP A 626 -32.58 -13.06 4.64
CA TRP A 626 -33.87 -13.74 4.72
C TRP A 626 -34.27 -14.26 3.33
N PHE A 627 -34.81 -15.48 3.29
CA PHE A 627 -35.22 -16.13 2.04
C PHE A 627 -36.12 -15.25 1.15
N TRP A 628 -37.12 -14.59 1.74
CA TRP A 628 -38.02 -13.69 1.01
C TRP A 628 -37.32 -12.49 0.38
N GLN A 629 -36.29 -11.94 1.04
CA GLN A 629 -35.49 -10.84 0.49
C GLN A 629 -34.68 -11.31 -0.72
N VAL A 630 -34.03 -12.48 -0.59
CA VAL A 630 -33.27 -13.08 -1.70
C VAL A 630 -34.19 -13.33 -2.89
N MET A 631 -35.34 -13.97 -2.68
CA MET A 631 -36.32 -14.22 -3.73
C MET A 631 -36.82 -12.93 -4.39
N PHE A 632 -37.09 -11.88 -3.61
CA PHE A 632 -37.51 -10.60 -4.14
C PHE A 632 -36.46 -9.99 -5.09
N TYR A 633 -35.21 -9.84 -4.64
CA TYR A 633 -34.15 -9.27 -5.47
C TYR A 633 -33.78 -10.16 -6.66
N TYR A 634 -33.75 -11.48 -6.48
CA TYR A 634 -33.51 -12.44 -7.55
C TYR A 634 -34.58 -12.36 -8.65
N LEU A 635 -35.86 -12.33 -8.29
CA LEU A 635 -36.96 -12.20 -9.25
C LEU A 635 -36.90 -10.86 -9.98
N ILE A 636 -36.61 -9.76 -9.28
CA ILE A 636 -36.42 -8.44 -9.90
C ILE A 636 -35.28 -8.47 -10.91
N ALA A 637 -34.13 -9.07 -10.57
CA ALA A 637 -33.00 -9.19 -11.48
C ALA A 637 -33.37 -10.01 -12.74
N LYS A 638 -34.12 -11.11 -12.58
CA LYS A 638 -34.63 -11.91 -13.69
C LYS A 638 -35.60 -11.13 -14.57
N ILE A 639 -36.55 -10.40 -13.98
CA ILE A 639 -37.50 -9.55 -14.72
C ILE A 639 -36.75 -8.50 -15.53
N ARG A 640 -35.80 -7.78 -14.91
CA ARG A 640 -34.96 -6.78 -15.60
C ARG A 640 -34.21 -7.39 -16.79
N TYR A 641 -33.65 -8.59 -16.61
CA TYR A 641 -32.96 -9.31 -17.67
C TYR A 641 -33.90 -9.63 -18.85
N TYR A 642 -35.07 -10.20 -18.59
CA TYR A 642 -36.03 -10.56 -19.65
C TYR A 642 -36.65 -9.33 -20.33
N CYS A 643 -37.00 -8.28 -19.58
CA CYS A 643 -37.50 -7.02 -20.15
C CYS A 643 -36.44 -6.34 -21.02
N GLY A 644 -35.16 -6.33 -20.59
CA GLY A 644 -34.06 -5.80 -21.39
C GLY A 644 -33.86 -6.58 -22.70
N LEU A 645 -33.94 -7.91 -22.64
CA LEU A 645 -33.82 -8.77 -23.81
C LEU A 645 -34.98 -8.53 -24.80
N TYR A 646 -36.19 -8.32 -24.30
CA TYR A 646 -37.35 -7.92 -25.11
C TYR A 646 -37.14 -6.57 -25.81
N ILE A 647 -36.63 -5.55 -25.11
CA ILE A 647 -36.33 -4.24 -25.71
C ILE A 647 -35.28 -4.36 -26.83
N ILE A 648 -34.21 -5.13 -26.61
CA ILE A 648 -33.18 -5.39 -27.63
C ILE A 648 -33.79 -6.08 -28.86
N LEU A 649 -34.67 -7.06 -28.63
CA LEU A 649 -35.32 -7.82 -29.70
C LEU A 649 -36.28 -6.93 -30.52
N VAL A 650 -37.01 -6.03 -29.87
CA VAL A 650 -37.84 -5.01 -30.54
C VAL A 650 -36.98 -4.03 -31.32
N LEU A 651 -35.89 -3.52 -30.74
CA LEU A 651 -34.96 -2.62 -31.43
C LEU A 651 -34.31 -3.30 -32.65
N PHE A 652 -33.95 -4.58 -32.54
CA PHE A 652 -33.42 -5.36 -33.65
C PHE A 652 -34.47 -5.56 -34.76
N LEU A 653 -35.72 -5.89 -34.41
CA LEU A 653 -36.83 -5.97 -35.37
C LEU A 653 -37.08 -4.63 -36.08
N VAL A 654 -37.07 -3.52 -35.35
CA VAL A 654 -37.18 -2.18 -35.94
C VAL A 654 -36.00 -1.90 -36.86
N LEU A 655 -34.77 -2.25 -36.47
CA LEU A 655 -33.59 -2.04 -37.31
C LEU A 655 -33.66 -2.88 -38.60
N VAL A 656 -34.09 -4.14 -38.53
CA VAL A 656 -34.29 -5.00 -39.70
C VAL A 656 -35.39 -4.46 -40.61
N LEU A 657 -36.48 -3.94 -40.06
CA LEU A 657 -37.57 -3.33 -40.84
C LEU A 657 -37.18 -1.99 -41.47
N VAL A 658 -36.28 -1.22 -40.84
CA VAL A 658 -35.80 0.08 -41.34
C VAL A 658 -34.66 -0.07 -42.36
N VAL A 659 -33.79 -1.08 -42.22
CA VAL A 659 -32.70 -1.36 -43.16
C VAL A 659 -33.19 -2.21 -44.35
N GLY A 660 -34.30 -2.91 -44.20
CA GLY A 660 -34.96 -3.69 -45.25
C GLY A 660 -35.87 -2.88 -46.18
N HIS A 661 -35.94 -1.55 -46.04
CA HIS A 661 -36.76 -0.65 -46.86
C HIS A 661 -35.94 0.30 -47.73
#